data_AF-A0A4S9DGC9-F1
#
_entry.id   AF-A0A4S9DGC9-F1
#
_cell.length_a   1.000
_cell.length_b   1.000
_cell.length_c   1.000
_cell.angle_alpha   90.00
_cell.angle_beta   90.00
_cell.angle_gamma   90.00
#
_symmetry.space_group_name_H-M   'P 1'
#
loop_
_entity.id
_entity.type
_entity.pdbx_description
1 polymer ?
#
loop_
_entity_poly.entity_id
_entity_poly.type
_entity_poly.pdbx_seq_one_letter_code
_entity_poly.pdbx_strand_id
1 'polypeptide(L)'
;MGGSIFRLVLLLNVVLVQLAFAAPLANDDEWEYFDCGPSTKSLPKHSSRTSSKVAVSSVSTRRPDTSSYSLSATSRLTSLSSSAVQTASSTVKPQTSGSIISSLETSGKSSVQPFPTSMVSASTTLSLINTASTSLPQPNMTTTASTMSVNNIFVAFATGPPPSQVSQRSDHPVERSMIAPQTKKLQTNKFYANFFLGSQASATFTHPYSVAWAKGSGILKSYGLAISHIERSQVAFGPGDPVQYLINPIGIQSITLSASELNITTQLTMDSLDAFSANVNLLPRVGAPPAITFPLVQGMGFVTAVYSGSTPRVESSISFTKITYLGRVASGSTYKYQAKLADGTSWNVYVTTSQSGYPVNSFTLTGVRVLQGAPGFQGFIQVAKVPLSGSTDAETVYDGAAGAYPVAATISGSVSGTAGTYELAWTKQGVANRTLLMFALPHHVQSLASGTVTDIKLQTTTKGIATGIVGDSWTLTEPNLPIDIGFAPWSPTHGSVDKVSAAATRLINQAGESELSQDMGAQSNLNSMYYSGKALAKFAAIIYAVHDVADNATLAISGLEKLKTAFNVFIRNEQILPLVYESSWGGAVSSGTYQTGDSGLDFGNTYYNDHHFHYGYFVYAAAVIGYLDPSWLDAGSNKAWVNMLVRDYSNSVTDDTYFPFSRSFDWYHGHSWAKGLFESGDGKDEESSSEDTLSTYAIKMWGRTINDKSLEARGNLMLAIQARSLHNYFLYTSDNTIQPANFIGNKVSGILFENKIDHVTYFGANPEYVHGIHMIPAGFPFSAYVRTQKFVTEEWNAFFSDGRADVDGGWRGILYGNLATIDPAASYAFFSNPDFDPAYLDGGASLTWYLTYSAALGGSPEYSIKRSEPDVGDMGMGQFEAR
;
A
#
# COMPACT_ATOMS: atom_id res chain seq x y z
N MET A 1 54.89 3.30 -44.25
CA MET A 1 55.20 3.18 -45.69
C MET A 1 54.13 2.28 -46.30
N GLY A 2 53.51 2.68 -47.42
CA GLY A 2 52.33 2.00 -48.01
C GLY A 2 51.05 2.16 -47.17
N GLY A 3 49.83 2.24 -47.73
CA GLY A 3 49.41 2.27 -49.15
C GLY A 3 48.04 1.58 -49.30
N SER A 4 46.89 2.25 -49.11
CA SER A 4 46.24 3.27 -49.97
C SER A 4 45.59 2.71 -51.24
N ILE A 5 44.26 2.88 -51.39
CA ILE A 5 43.50 2.87 -52.67
C ILE A 5 42.22 3.73 -52.51
N PHE A 6 42.11 4.75 -53.39
CA PHE A 6 40.94 5.47 -54.00
C PHE A 6 39.58 5.54 -53.25
N ARG A 7 38.96 6.73 -53.03
CA ARG A 7 38.33 7.72 -53.97
C ARG A 7 37.04 7.19 -54.65
N LEU A 8 35.95 7.94 -54.90
CA LEU A 8 35.74 9.41 -55.05
C LEU A 8 34.22 9.83 -54.88
N VAL A 9 33.95 11.16 -54.83
CA VAL A 9 32.66 11.91 -55.08
C VAL A 9 31.77 12.16 -53.81
N LEU A 10 31.60 13.37 -53.24
CA LEU A 10 30.94 14.67 -53.62
C LEU A 10 29.39 14.60 -53.66
N LEU A 11 28.55 15.53 -53.15
CA LEU A 11 28.61 16.80 -52.38
C LEU A 11 27.55 16.74 -51.22
N LEU A 12 27.63 17.42 -50.06
CA LEU A 12 27.44 18.87 -49.74
C LEU A 12 26.04 19.42 -50.14
N ASN A 13 25.29 20.23 -49.35
CA ASN A 13 25.54 21.11 -48.18
C ASN A 13 24.38 21.01 -47.13
N VAL A 14 24.44 21.35 -45.82
CA VAL A 14 25.07 22.46 -45.03
C VAL A 14 24.30 23.80 -45.17
N VAL A 15 24.06 24.68 -44.16
CA VAL A 15 24.42 24.85 -42.71
C VAL A 15 23.13 24.74 -41.82
N LEU A 16 22.90 25.19 -40.55
CA LEU A 16 23.50 25.98 -39.42
C LEU A 16 23.02 25.31 -38.07
N VAL A 17 23.43 25.52 -36.79
CA VAL A 17 24.17 26.56 -35.99
C VAL A 17 23.28 27.71 -35.43
N GLN A 18 23.14 28.05 -34.13
CA GLN A 18 23.73 27.57 -32.85
C GLN A 18 22.90 28.02 -31.59
N LEU A 19 23.20 27.42 -30.41
CA LEU A 19 23.13 27.90 -29.00
C LEU A 19 22.36 29.20 -28.60
N ALA A 20 21.62 29.15 -27.47
CA ALA A 20 21.79 30.03 -26.29
C ALA A 20 20.95 29.58 -25.07
N PHE A 21 21.22 30.16 -23.89
CA PHE A 21 20.58 29.89 -22.57
C PHE A 21 19.63 31.03 -22.12
N ALA A 22 18.94 30.77 -21.00
CA ALA A 22 18.34 31.72 -20.03
C ALA A 22 16.84 32.10 -20.16
N ALA A 23 16.24 32.25 -18.98
CA ALA A 23 14.88 32.72 -18.67
C ALA A 23 14.96 34.19 -18.14
N PRO A 24 13.92 34.82 -17.56
CA PRO A 24 12.51 34.42 -17.40
C PRO A 24 11.52 35.49 -17.90
N LEU A 25 10.22 35.34 -17.61
CA LEU A 25 9.41 36.33 -16.89
C LEU A 25 7.98 35.80 -16.64
N ALA A 26 7.35 36.27 -15.58
CA ALA A 26 5.92 36.11 -15.34
C ALA A 26 5.15 37.34 -15.86
N ASN A 27 3.82 37.22 -15.92
CA ASN A 27 2.89 38.30 -15.60
C ASN A 27 1.54 37.66 -15.29
N ASP A 28 0.97 37.99 -14.14
CA ASP A 28 -0.46 37.83 -13.86
C ASP A 28 -1.25 38.89 -14.65
N ASP A 29 -2.52 38.63 -14.96
CA ASP A 29 -3.63 39.53 -14.59
C ASP A 29 -5.02 38.96 -14.97
N GLU A 30 -6.03 39.42 -14.22
CA GLU A 30 -7.48 39.42 -14.49
C GLU A 30 -8.20 38.11 -14.90
N TRP A 31 -8.94 37.54 -13.94
CA TRP A 31 -10.07 36.64 -14.19
C TRP A 31 -11.40 37.42 -14.04
N GLU A 32 -12.05 37.78 -15.15
CA GLU A 32 -13.40 38.37 -15.10
C GLU A 32 -14.50 37.34 -14.80
N TYR A 33 -15.52 37.77 -14.08
CA TYR A 33 -16.74 37.00 -13.79
C TYR A 33 -17.53 36.71 -15.08
N PHE A 34 -18.11 35.50 -15.18
CA PHE A 34 -19.19 35.21 -16.13
C PHE A 34 -20.53 35.02 -15.43
N ASP A 35 -21.51 35.83 -15.84
CA ASP A 35 -22.86 35.91 -15.25
C ASP A 35 -23.78 34.76 -15.71
N CYS A 36 -24.79 34.44 -14.89
CA CYS A 36 -25.67 33.27 -15.06
C CYS A 36 -26.98 33.59 -15.80
N GLY A 37 -26.99 33.38 -17.13
CA GLY A 37 -28.20 33.46 -17.96
C GLY A 37 -28.77 32.07 -18.34
N PRO A 38 -30.04 31.74 -18.03
CA PRO A 38 -30.60 30.42 -18.34
C PRO A 38 -31.07 30.32 -19.81
N SER A 39 -30.62 29.29 -20.54
CA SER A 39 -31.31 28.87 -21.77
C SER A 39 -31.30 27.35 -21.94
N THR A 40 -32.47 26.77 -22.23
CA THR A 40 -32.65 25.34 -22.43
C THR A 40 -32.33 24.94 -23.87
N LYS A 41 -31.41 23.99 -24.06
CA LYS A 41 -31.28 23.20 -25.31
C LYS A 41 -30.59 21.86 -25.04
N SER A 42 -30.94 20.87 -25.86
CA SER A 42 -30.57 19.46 -25.68
C SER A 42 -29.08 19.20 -25.96
N LEU A 43 -28.41 18.50 -25.04
CA LEU A 43 -27.02 18.05 -25.20
C LEU A 43 -26.89 16.93 -26.25
N PRO A 44 -25.97 17.04 -27.23
CA PRO A 44 -25.57 15.92 -28.08
C PRO A 44 -24.61 14.98 -27.34
N LYS A 45 -24.74 13.66 -27.55
CA LYS A 45 -23.82 12.66 -26.99
C LYS A 45 -22.49 12.66 -27.74
N HIS A 46 -21.45 13.28 -27.19
CA HIS A 46 -20.06 13.07 -27.60
C HIS A 46 -19.30 12.21 -26.57
N SER A 47 -18.90 11.00 -26.98
CA SER A 47 -18.02 10.13 -26.18
C SER A 47 -16.56 10.30 -26.62
N SER A 48 -15.86 11.24 -25.99
CA SER A 48 -14.41 11.42 -26.17
C SER A 48 -13.62 10.29 -25.47
N ARG A 49 -13.45 9.15 -26.15
CA ARG A 49 -12.50 8.11 -25.72
C ARG A 49 -11.05 8.54 -26.01
N THR A 50 -10.44 9.26 -25.07
CA THR A 50 -8.99 9.47 -25.00
C THR A 50 -8.29 8.19 -24.52
N SER A 51 -8.00 7.27 -25.45
CA SER A 51 -7.10 6.16 -25.14
C SER A 51 -5.65 6.61 -25.14
N SER A 52 -5.06 6.74 -23.95
CA SER A 52 -3.61 6.82 -23.78
C SER A 52 -2.95 5.58 -24.39
N LYS A 53 -2.15 5.76 -25.44
CA LYS A 53 -1.40 4.66 -26.05
C LYS A 53 -0.16 4.36 -25.23
N VAL A 54 -0.27 3.43 -24.28
CA VAL A 54 0.89 2.81 -23.62
C VAL A 54 1.84 2.25 -24.69
N ALA A 55 3.12 2.64 -24.62
CA ALA A 55 4.12 2.35 -25.65
C ALA A 55 4.67 0.90 -25.54
N VAL A 56 3.81 -0.10 -25.77
CA VAL A 56 4.20 -1.52 -25.75
C VAL A 56 5.11 -1.85 -26.93
N SER A 57 6.40 -2.03 -26.68
CA SER A 57 7.40 -2.41 -27.69
C SER A 57 7.28 -3.88 -28.08
N SER A 58 6.44 -4.18 -29.09
CA SER A 58 6.21 -5.54 -29.58
C SER A 58 6.93 -5.81 -30.92
N VAL A 59 8.04 -6.57 -30.88
CA VAL A 59 8.72 -7.05 -32.10
C VAL A 59 7.99 -8.28 -32.64
N SER A 60 7.23 -8.10 -33.72
CA SER A 60 6.42 -9.17 -34.35
C SER A 60 6.92 -9.51 -35.75
N THR A 61 7.72 -10.57 -35.87
CA THR A 61 8.16 -11.15 -37.15
C THR A 61 7.39 -12.43 -37.45
N ARG A 62 6.32 -12.31 -38.24
CA ARG A 62 5.39 -13.41 -38.54
C ARG A 62 5.89 -14.28 -39.69
N ARG A 63 6.10 -15.58 -39.42
CA ARG A 63 6.21 -16.63 -40.45
C ARG A 63 5.25 -17.78 -40.08
N PRO A 64 4.66 -18.52 -41.04
CA PRO A 64 3.84 -19.69 -40.71
C PRO A 64 4.71 -20.76 -40.01
N ASP A 65 4.25 -21.24 -38.86
CA ASP A 65 5.00 -22.18 -38.03
C ASP A 65 4.80 -23.62 -38.52
N THR A 66 5.67 -24.08 -39.41
CA THR A 66 5.69 -25.45 -39.94
C THR A 66 6.47 -26.40 -39.01
N SER A 67 6.27 -26.29 -37.70
CA SER A 67 6.97 -27.09 -36.69
C SER A 67 6.56 -28.56 -36.68
N SER A 68 7.54 -29.44 -36.76
CA SER A 68 7.38 -30.86 -36.44
C SER A 68 7.56 -31.09 -34.93
N TYR A 69 6.80 -32.04 -34.40
CA TYR A 69 6.85 -32.47 -33.00
C TYR A 69 6.98 -33.98 -32.96
N SER A 70 7.72 -34.51 -31.98
CA SER A 70 7.74 -35.96 -31.71
C SER A 70 7.28 -36.24 -30.28
N LEU A 71 6.21 -37.02 -30.19
CA LEU A 71 5.70 -37.60 -28.95
C LEU A 71 6.27 -39.01 -28.79
N SER A 72 6.84 -39.29 -27.63
CA SER A 72 7.38 -40.62 -27.28
C SER A 72 6.72 -41.12 -26.00
N ALA A 73 5.49 -41.62 -26.13
CA ALA A 73 4.76 -42.21 -25.00
C ALA A 73 5.14 -43.70 -24.84
N THR A 74 5.64 -44.08 -23.66
CA THR A 74 6.05 -45.47 -23.35
C THR A 74 4.86 -46.41 -23.11
N SER A 75 3.63 -45.90 -23.08
CA SER A 75 2.40 -46.66 -22.85
C SER A 75 1.22 -46.04 -23.61
N ARG A 76 0.16 -46.81 -23.88
CA ARG A 76 -1.03 -46.33 -24.60
C ARG A 76 -1.80 -45.31 -23.75
N LEU A 77 -2.17 -44.19 -24.37
CA LEU A 77 -2.75 -42.99 -23.73
C LEU A 77 -4.14 -43.17 -23.08
N THR A 78 -4.71 -44.37 -23.09
CA THR A 78 -6.02 -44.66 -22.48
C THR A 78 -5.97 -44.74 -20.95
N SER A 79 -4.83 -45.10 -20.36
CA SER A 79 -4.64 -45.20 -18.90
C SER A 79 -3.16 -45.33 -18.52
N LEU A 80 -2.70 -44.50 -17.58
CA LEU A 80 -1.32 -44.51 -17.06
C LEU A 80 -1.23 -45.36 -15.79
N SER A 81 -0.15 -46.13 -15.64
CA SER A 81 0.27 -46.72 -14.37
C SER A 81 1.04 -45.71 -13.52
N SER A 82 1.15 -45.93 -12.21
CA SER A 82 2.06 -45.15 -11.37
C SER A 82 3.49 -45.15 -11.94
N SER A 83 4.17 -44.01 -11.83
CA SER A 83 5.47 -43.71 -12.44
C SER A 83 5.52 -43.72 -13.98
N ALA A 84 4.40 -43.87 -14.69
CA ALA A 84 4.38 -43.75 -16.15
C ALA A 84 4.67 -42.31 -16.61
N VAL A 85 5.39 -42.20 -17.73
CA VAL A 85 5.89 -40.93 -18.27
C VAL A 85 5.35 -40.69 -19.67
N GLN A 86 4.95 -39.44 -19.94
CA GLN A 86 4.77 -38.90 -21.27
C GLN A 86 5.92 -37.89 -21.51
N THR A 87 6.78 -38.15 -22.50
CA THR A 87 7.78 -37.18 -22.96
C THR A 87 7.40 -36.63 -24.33
N ALA A 88 7.76 -35.38 -24.55
CA ALA A 88 7.55 -34.70 -25.82
C ALA A 88 8.76 -33.82 -26.14
N SER A 89 9.18 -33.80 -27.41
CA SER A 89 10.27 -32.94 -27.87
C SER A 89 9.80 -32.05 -29.02
N SER A 90 10.35 -30.84 -29.06
CA SER A 90 9.94 -29.76 -29.97
C SER A 90 11.11 -28.85 -30.27
N THR A 91 11.14 -28.33 -31.49
CA THR A 91 12.03 -27.24 -31.93
C THR A 91 11.46 -25.85 -31.64
N VAL A 92 10.21 -25.75 -31.16
CA VAL A 92 9.53 -24.47 -30.97
C VAL A 92 10.01 -23.79 -29.68
N LYS A 93 10.46 -22.55 -29.83
CA LYS A 93 11.04 -21.75 -28.74
C LYS A 93 10.04 -21.60 -27.56
N PRO A 94 10.45 -21.93 -26.32
CA PRO A 94 9.60 -21.74 -25.14
C PRO A 94 9.33 -20.25 -24.89
N GLN A 95 8.11 -19.91 -24.49
CA GLN A 95 7.75 -18.51 -24.19
C GLN A 95 8.07 -18.18 -22.73
N THR A 96 9.36 -17.96 -22.44
CA THR A 96 9.91 -17.61 -21.11
C THR A 96 10.07 -16.10 -20.88
N SER A 97 9.76 -15.29 -21.89
CA SER A 97 9.83 -13.82 -21.84
C SER A 97 8.42 -13.24 -21.74
N GLY A 98 8.21 -12.34 -20.79
CA GLY A 98 7.01 -11.51 -20.67
C GLY A 98 7.26 -10.07 -21.13
N SER A 99 6.29 -9.20 -20.87
CA SER A 99 6.40 -7.74 -21.05
C SER A 99 6.77 -7.05 -19.73
N ILE A 100 7.44 -5.91 -19.79
CA ILE A 100 7.66 -5.02 -18.63
C ILE A 100 7.00 -3.65 -18.89
N ILE A 101 6.52 -3.00 -17.83
CA ILE A 101 5.93 -1.65 -17.85
C ILE A 101 6.94 -0.68 -17.19
N SER A 102 7.98 -0.31 -17.94
CA SER A 102 9.04 0.59 -17.47
C SER A 102 8.64 2.07 -17.44
N SER A 103 7.41 2.40 -17.85
CA SER A 103 6.78 3.71 -17.64
C SER A 103 6.05 3.73 -16.30
N LEU A 104 5.93 4.90 -15.67
CA LEU A 104 5.00 5.08 -14.57
C LEU A 104 3.57 5.20 -15.12
N GLU A 105 2.62 4.46 -14.54
CA GLU A 105 1.19 4.58 -14.86
C GLU A 105 0.57 5.64 -13.94
N THR A 106 0.13 6.75 -14.52
CA THR A 106 -0.31 7.96 -13.80
C THR A 106 -1.84 8.12 -13.75
N SER A 107 -2.62 7.17 -14.30
CA SER A 107 -4.08 7.23 -14.25
C SER A 107 -4.59 7.32 -12.80
N GLY A 108 -5.34 8.40 -12.51
CA GLY A 108 -5.87 8.69 -11.17
C GLY A 108 -4.87 9.34 -10.20
N LYS A 109 -3.64 9.66 -10.61
CA LYS A 109 -2.59 10.23 -9.74
C LYS A 109 -2.19 11.64 -10.22
N SER A 110 -1.77 12.49 -9.27
CA SER A 110 -1.33 13.86 -9.56
C SER A 110 0.12 13.90 -10.03
N SER A 111 0.42 14.65 -11.09
CA SER A 111 1.78 14.99 -11.49
C SER A 111 2.27 16.34 -10.93
N VAL A 112 1.57 16.89 -9.93
CA VAL A 112 1.90 18.13 -9.22
C VAL A 112 2.40 17.78 -7.82
N GLN A 113 3.42 18.49 -7.34
CA GLN A 113 4.01 18.28 -6.02
C GLN A 113 2.97 18.47 -4.89
N PRO A 114 3.08 17.76 -3.75
CA PRO A 114 2.03 17.66 -2.73
C PRO A 114 1.84 18.89 -1.82
N PHE A 115 2.11 20.10 -2.34
CA PHE A 115 1.89 21.38 -1.66
C PHE A 115 1.71 22.53 -2.66
N PRO A 116 0.96 23.59 -2.30
CA PRO A 116 0.89 24.81 -3.09
C PRO A 116 2.28 25.48 -3.16
N THR A 117 2.59 26.11 -4.29
CA THR A 117 3.86 26.82 -4.52
C THR A 117 3.93 28.21 -3.87
N SER A 118 2.89 28.62 -3.13
CA SER A 118 2.81 29.91 -2.45
C SER A 118 2.37 29.74 -0.98
N MET A 119 3.25 30.15 -0.08
CA MET A 119 2.92 30.36 1.35
C MET A 119 2.04 31.61 1.49
N VAL A 120 0.92 31.49 2.21
CA VAL A 120 0.04 32.64 2.50
C VAL A 120 0.56 33.36 3.74
N SER A 121 1.18 34.53 3.53
CA SER A 121 1.64 35.41 4.61
C SER A 121 0.51 35.80 5.57
N ALA A 122 0.86 36.05 6.84
CA ALA A 122 -0.07 36.53 7.85
C ALA A 122 -0.73 37.86 7.41
N SER A 123 -2.06 37.85 7.25
CA SER A 123 -2.83 38.96 6.67
C SER A 123 -3.45 39.90 7.71
N THR A 124 -3.55 39.48 8.98
CA THR A 124 -4.22 40.20 10.07
C THR A 124 -3.57 39.89 11.41
N THR A 125 -3.81 40.71 12.42
CA THR A 125 -3.46 40.40 13.82
C THR A 125 -4.49 39.44 14.43
N LEU A 126 -4.05 38.45 15.20
CA LEU A 126 -4.94 37.51 15.87
C LEU A 126 -5.70 38.20 17.01
N SER A 127 -7.04 38.19 16.95
CA SER A 127 -7.90 38.64 18.04
C SER A 127 -7.90 37.63 19.18
N LEU A 128 -7.10 37.88 20.22
CA LEU A 128 -6.97 36.98 21.37
C LEU A 128 -8.24 36.95 22.24
N ILE A 129 -8.68 35.75 22.60
CA ILE A 129 -9.83 35.49 23.47
C ILE A 129 -9.42 35.63 24.94
N ASN A 130 -10.20 36.36 25.74
CA ASN A 130 -9.94 36.50 27.17
C ASN A 130 -10.27 35.21 27.93
N THR A 131 -9.24 34.55 28.44
CA THR A 131 -9.36 33.28 29.19
C THR A 131 -10.07 33.42 30.54
N ALA A 132 -10.20 34.64 31.09
CA ALA A 132 -10.99 34.89 32.29
C ALA A 132 -12.51 34.72 32.09
N SER A 133 -13.00 34.71 30.84
CA SER A 133 -14.39 34.41 30.49
C SER A 133 -14.57 33.05 29.80
N THR A 134 -13.48 32.47 29.30
CA THR A 134 -13.52 31.29 28.41
C THR A 134 -12.30 30.40 28.68
N SER A 135 -12.42 29.49 29.65
CA SER A 135 -11.44 28.41 29.88
C SER A 135 -11.79 27.18 29.05
N LEU A 136 -10.81 26.49 28.48
CA LEU A 136 -11.04 25.10 28.05
C LEU A 136 -11.43 24.25 29.27
N PRO A 137 -12.24 23.19 29.08
CA PRO A 137 -12.23 22.07 30.01
C PRO A 137 -10.78 21.58 30.17
N GLN A 138 -10.39 21.15 31.37
CA GLN A 138 -9.16 20.37 31.52
C GLN A 138 -9.20 19.18 30.53
N PRO A 139 -8.16 18.94 29.72
CA PRO A 139 -8.15 17.85 28.74
C PRO A 139 -8.51 16.54 29.43
N ASN A 140 -9.68 15.99 29.09
CA ASN A 140 -10.42 15.13 30.00
C ASN A 140 -9.98 13.65 29.91
N MET A 141 -8.66 13.44 29.85
CA MET A 141 -8.00 12.16 29.61
C MET A 141 -6.74 12.01 30.46
N THR A 142 -6.50 10.78 30.91
CA THR A 142 -5.27 10.42 31.60
C THR A 142 -4.03 10.62 30.73
N THR A 143 -2.89 10.69 31.42
CA THR A 143 -1.55 10.46 30.86
C THR A 143 -1.49 9.24 29.93
N THR A 144 -0.45 9.18 29.11
CA THR A 144 -0.16 8.06 28.21
C THR A 144 -0.30 6.72 28.92
N ALA A 145 -1.01 5.78 28.27
CA ALA A 145 -1.57 4.61 28.95
C ALA A 145 -0.47 3.67 29.46
N SER A 146 -0.22 3.70 30.77
CA SER A 146 0.85 2.92 31.43
C SER A 146 0.70 1.40 31.26
N THR A 147 -0.53 0.93 31.01
CA THR A 147 -0.84 -0.42 30.54
C THR A 147 -2.03 -0.38 29.59
N MET A 148 -2.01 -1.22 28.55
CA MET A 148 -3.14 -1.42 27.63
C MET A 148 -3.56 -2.90 27.68
N SER A 149 -4.87 -3.17 27.72
CA SER A 149 -5.37 -4.56 27.74
C SER A 149 -6.73 -4.65 27.06
N VAL A 150 -6.78 -5.35 25.93
CA VAL A 150 -7.99 -5.51 25.09
C VAL A 150 -8.00 -6.91 24.49
N ASN A 151 -9.00 -7.72 24.86
CA ASN A 151 -9.10 -9.12 24.42
C ASN A 151 -9.61 -9.29 22.97
N ASN A 152 -10.31 -8.29 22.42
CA ASN A 152 -10.68 -8.25 21.00
C ASN A 152 -10.64 -6.79 20.48
N ILE A 153 -9.72 -6.52 19.55
CA ILE A 153 -9.56 -5.21 18.88
C ILE A 153 -10.45 -5.07 17.63
N PHE A 154 -11.04 -6.17 17.15
CA PHE A 154 -11.96 -6.25 16.01
C PHE A 154 -13.40 -6.23 16.49
N VAL A 155 -13.82 -5.03 16.94
CA VAL A 155 -15.20 -4.68 17.31
C VAL A 155 -15.60 -3.38 16.61
N ALA A 156 -16.90 -3.14 16.46
CA ALA A 156 -17.42 -1.93 15.83
C ALA A 156 -17.41 -0.75 16.82
N PHE A 157 -16.69 0.33 16.48
CA PHE A 157 -16.65 1.58 17.25
C PHE A 157 -17.81 2.54 16.87
N ALA A 158 -18.43 2.32 15.72
CA ALA A 158 -19.70 2.93 15.31
C ALA A 158 -20.38 2.09 14.22
N THR A 159 -21.72 2.10 14.18
CA THR A 159 -22.53 1.29 13.25
C THR A 159 -23.63 2.07 12.53
N GLY A 160 -23.85 3.34 12.90
CA GLY A 160 -24.93 4.17 12.35
C GLY A 160 -24.76 4.53 10.87
N PRO A 161 -25.77 5.15 10.24
CA PRO A 161 -25.62 5.70 8.90
C PRO A 161 -24.56 6.82 8.83
N PRO A 162 -24.06 7.15 7.63
CA PRO A 162 -23.47 8.45 7.34
C PRO A 162 -24.34 9.60 7.87
N PRO A 163 -23.74 10.72 8.34
CA PRO A 163 -24.50 11.89 8.78
C PRO A 163 -25.42 12.43 7.69
N SER A 164 -26.60 12.94 8.05
CA SER A 164 -27.68 13.29 7.10
C SER A 164 -27.34 14.40 6.10
N GLN A 165 -26.31 15.20 6.36
CA GLN A 165 -25.77 16.21 5.43
C GLN A 165 -24.85 15.61 4.34
N VAL A 166 -24.39 14.38 4.51
CA VAL A 166 -23.64 13.63 3.50
C VAL A 166 -24.63 12.94 2.58
N SER A 167 -24.95 13.57 1.45
CA SER A 167 -25.95 13.06 0.52
C SER A 167 -25.58 11.67 -0.02
N GLN A 168 -26.57 10.76 -0.10
CA GLN A 168 -26.35 9.41 -0.61
C GLN A 168 -26.53 9.31 -2.12
N ARG A 169 -25.65 8.56 -2.77
CA ARG A 169 -25.73 8.12 -4.17
C ARG A 169 -25.75 6.60 -4.27
N SER A 170 -26.18 6.08 -5.41
CA SER A 170 -26.13 4.65 -5.75
C SER A 170 -25.43 4.37 -7.08
N ASP A 171 -25.03 5.42 -7.80
CA ASP A 171 -24.29 5.38 -9.04
C ASP A 171 -22.80 5.64 -8.79
N HIS A 172 -21.94 4.90 -9.52
CA HIS A 172 -20.49 5.09 -9.51
C HIS A 172 -19.97 4.93 -10.95
N PRO A 173 -18.96 5.71 -11.41
CA PRO A 173 -18.43 5.58 -12.76
C PRO A 173 -17.86 4.20 -13.13
N VAL A 174 -17.46 3.40 -12.13
CA VAL A 174 -16.98 2.03 -12.33
C VAL A 174 -18.15 1.05 -12.16
N GLU A 175 -18.61 0.57 -13.31
CA GLU A 175 -19.64 -0.45 -13.44
C GLU A 175 -19.34 -1.74 -12.68
N ARG A 176 -20.37 -2.31 -12.04
CA ARG A 176 -20.27 -3.53 -11.23
C ARG A 176 -20.82 -4.77 -11.94
N SER A 177 -21.07 -4.69 -13.24
CA SER A 177 -21.77 -5.69 -14.05
C SER A 177 -21.11 -7.07 -14.15
N MET A 178 -19.83 -7.19 -13.81
CA MET A 178 -19.09 -8.46 -13.74
C MET A 178 -19.05 -9.08 -12.33
N ILE A 179 -19.58 -8.37 -11.32
CA ILE A 179 -19.61 -8.79 -9.92
C ILE A 179 -21.03 -9.30 -9.59
N ALA A 180 -21.14 -10.52 -9.07
CA ALA A 180 -22.41 -11.06 -8.59
C ALA A 180 -22.94 -10.26 -7.38
N PRO A 181 -24.24 -10.30 -7.05
CA PRO A 181 -24.76 -9.68 -5.83
C PRO A 181 -24.02 -10.17 -4.58
N GLN A 182 -23.42 -9.25 -3.82
CA GLN A 182 -22.73 -9.53 -2.56
C GLN A 182 -23.62 -9.23 -1.36
N THR A 183 -23.39 -9.91 -0.24
CA THR A 183 -24.06 -9.65 1.06
C THR A 183 -23.35 -8.57 1.89
N LYS A 184 -22.04 -8.38 1.68
CA LYS A 184 -21.19 -7.36 2.30
C LYS A 184 -20.98 -6.17 1.36
N LYS A 185 -20.46 -5.06 1.90
CA LYS A 185 -19.95 -3.94 1.09
C LYS A 185 -18.69 -4.32 0.31
N LEU A 186 -18.48 -3.66 -0.83
CA LEU A 186 -17.45 -4.05 -1.79
C LEU A 186 -16.10 -3.43 -1.46
N GLN A 187 -15.08 -4.26 -1.53
CA GLN A 187 -13.68 -3.86 -1.47
C GLN A 187 -13.24 -3.15 -2.74
N THR A 188 -12.39 -2.14 -2.58
CA THR A 188 -11.88 -1.28 -3.66
C THR A 188 -10.36 -1.37 -3.81
N ASN A 189 -9.64 -1.46 -2.69
CA ASN A 189 -8.17 -1.35 -2.64
C ASN A 189 -7.47 -2.72 -2.45
N LYS A 190 -8.06 -3.82 -2.96
CA LYS A 190 -7.54 -5.19 -2.79
C LYS A 190 -7.01 -5.82 -4.09
N PHE A 191 -6.11 -6.80 -3.95
CA PHE A 191 -5.29 -7.43 -5.01
C PHE A 191 -6.08 -7.92 -6.26
N TYR A 192 -7.33 -8.37 -6.08
CA TYR A 192 -8.15 -8.95 -7.15
C TYR A 192 -8.89 -7.94 -8.03
N ALA A 193 -8.77 -6.63 -7.78
CA ALA A 193 -9.57 -5.60 -8.46
C ALA A 193 -9.45 -5.64 -10.01
N ASN A 194 -8.28 -5.98 -10.54
CA ASN A 194 -8.02 -6.11 -11.98
C ASN A 194 -8.95 -7.10 -12.71
N PHE A 195 -9.63 -8.01 -12.01
CA PHE A 195 -10.58 -8.94 -12.64
C PHE A 195 -11.99 -8.35 -12.89
N PHE A 196 -12.37 -7.26 -12.22
CA PHE A 196 -13.60 -6.52 -12.53
C PHE A 196 -13.35 -5.17 -13.21
N LEU A 197 -12.12 -4.66 -13.18
CA LEU A 197 -11.74 -3.38 -13.81
C LEU A 197 -11.36 -3.54 -15.30
N GLY A 198 -11.69 -2.51 -16.08
CA GLY A 198 -11.17 -2.28 -17.44
C GLY A 198 -11.20 -3.49 -18.38
N SER A 199 -10.02 -4.03 -18.68
CA SER A 199 -9.83 -5.15 -19.61
C SER A 199 -10.14 -6.53 -19.01
N GLN A 200 -10.22 -6.65 -17.68
CA GLN A 200 -10.27 -7.91 -16.91
C GLN A 200 -9.08 -8.86 -17.16
N ALA A 201 -8.00 -8.39 -17.79
CA ALA A 201 -6.87 -9.23 -18.23
C ALA A 201 -5.50 -8.77 -17.68
N SER A 202 -5.45 -7.68 -16.91
CA SER A 202 -4.26 -7.29 -16.14
C SER A 202 -3.96 -8.31 -15.02
N ALA A 203 -2.70 -8.35 -14.59
CA ALA A 203 -2.26 -9.33 -13.60
C ALA A 203 -2.73 -8.97 -12.18
N THR A 204 -3.07 -9.98 -11.39
CA THR A 204 -3.38 -9.89 -9.96
C THR A 204 -2.37 -10.72 -9.18
N PHE A 205 -1.92 -10.22 -8.02
CA PHE A 205 -0.75 -10.76 -7.32
C PHE A 205 -1.13 -11.36 -5.96
N THR A 206 -1.24 -12.68 -5.89
CA THR A 206 -1.54 -13.38 -4.62
C THR A 206 -0.32 -13.59 -3.74
N HIS A 207 0.89 -13.49 -4.31
CA HIS A 207 2.20 -13.72 -3.68
C HIS A 207 2.38 -15.15 -3.11
N PRO A 208 3.31 -15.98 -3.64
CA PRO A 208 4.32 -15.70 -4.66
C PRO A 208 3.78 -15.81 -6.10
N TYR A 209 2.56 -16.30 -6.31
CA TYR A 209 1.95 -16.43 -7.64
C TYR A 209 1.28 -15.13 -8.09
N SER A 210 1.42 -14.82 -9.38
CA SER A 210 0.53 -13.89 -10.09
C SER A 210 -0.38 -14.65 -11.06
N VAL A 211 -1.58 -14.13 -11.25
CA VAL A 211 -2.63 -14.73 -12.07
C VAL A 211 -3.27 -13.68 -12.98
N ALA A 212 -3.66 -14.09 -14.19
CA ALA A 212 -4.32 -13.21 -15.17
C ALA A 212 -5.29 -14.01 -16.04
N TRP A 213 -6.40 -13.40 -16.47
CA TRP A 213 -7.29 -14.06 -17.42
C TRP A 213 -6.63 -14.10 -18.80
N ALA A 214 -6.40 -15.30 -19.34
CA ALA A 214 -5.66 -15.45 -20.59
C ALA A 214 -6.39 -14.82 -21.79
N LYS A 215 -7.73 -14.77 -21.80
CA LYS A 215 -8.59 -14.00 -22.73
C LYS A 215 -8.20 -14.08 -24.22
N GLY A 216 -7.72 -15.23 -24.71
CA GLY A 216 -7.27 -15.42 -26.10
C GLY A 216 -5.90 -14.80 -26.44
N SER A 217 -5.16 -14.31 -25.44
CA SER A 217 -3.82 -13.73 -25.59
C SER A 217 -2.72 -14.80 -25.73
N GLY A 218 -1.46 -14.35 -25.85
CA GLY A 218 -0.28 -15.21 -25.92
C GLY A 218 -0.28 -16.18 -27.11
N ILE A 219 0.56 -17.22 -27.01
CA ILE A 219 0.65 -18.32 -27.98
C ILE A 219 -0.40 -19.42 -27.74
N LEU A 220 -0.88 -19.58 -26.50
CA LEU A 220 -1.85 -20.63 -26.14
C LEU A 220 -3.24 -20.37 -26.71
N LYS A 221 -3.63 -19.09 -26.87
CA LYS A 221 -5.02 -18.70 -27.22
C LYS A 221 -6.07 -19.23 -26.25
N SER A 222 -5.65 -19.52 -25.02
CA SER A 222 -6.52 -20.00 -23.95
C SER A 222 -7.42 -18.90 -23.42
N TYR A 223 -8.57 -19.31 -22.89
CA TYR A 223 -9.52 -18.47 -22.16
C TYR A 223 -9.60 -18.84 -20.68
N GLY A 224 -8.70 -19.73 -20.21
CA GLY A 224 -8.51 -20.08 -18.81
C GLY A 224 -7.76 -19.01 -18.00
N LEU A 225 -7.46 -19.33 -16.74
CA LEU A 225 -6.64 -18.49 -15.87
C LEU A 225 -5.15 -18.86 -16.05
N ALA A 226 -4.35 -17.91 -16.51
CA ALA A 226 -2.90 -18.06 -16.61
C ALA A 226 -2.24 -17.80 -15.25
N ILE A 227 -1.19 -18.54 -14.96
CA ILE A 227 -0.46 -18.55 -13.70
C ILE A 227 1.01 -18.32 -13.99
N SER A 228 1.62 -17.41 -13.24
CA SER A 228 3.04 -17.11 -13.32
C SER A 228 3.71 -17.15 -11.94
N HIS A 229 5.02 -17.38 -11.98
CA HIS A 229 5.94 -17.18 -10.87
C HIS A 229 7.29 -16.81 -11.46
N ILE A 230 7.80 -15.64 -11.08
CA ILE A 230 9.01 -15.04 -11.61
C ILE A 230 10.21 -15.41 -10.75
N GLU A 231 11.26 -15.95 -11.35
CA GLU A 231 12.54 -16.17 -10.67
C GLU A 231 13.34 -14.87 -10.57
N ARG A 232 14.23 -14.75 -9.59
CA ARG A 232 15.10 -13.56 -9.43
C ARG A 232 15.93 -13.26 -10.70
N SER A 233 16.26 -14.28 -11.49
CA SER A 233 16.96 -14.16 -12.78
C SER A 233 16.11 -13.65 -13.95
N GLN A 234 14.80 -13.47 -13.76
CA GLN A 234 13.86 -12.89 -14.73
C GLN A 234 13.46 -11.44 -14.40
N VAL A 235 13.83 -10.94 -13.21
CA VAL A 235 13.59 -9.54 -12.81
C VAL A 235 14.43 -8.62 -13.69
N ALA A 236 13.81 -7.61 -14.29
CA ALA A 236 14.52 -6.55 -15.00
C ALA A 236 14.80 -5.39 -14.03
N PHE A 237 15.93 -4.73 -14.24
CA PHE A 237 16.36 -3.57 -13.45
C PHE A 237 16.44 -2.31 -14.31
N GLY A 238 16.19 -1.16 -13.70
CA GLY A 238 16.32 0.15 -14.31
C GLY A 238 17.76 0.61 -14.49
N PRO A 239 17.97 1.81 -15.07
CA PRO A 239 19.29 2.44 -15.12
C PRO A 239 19.75 2.87 -13.73
N GLY A 240 21.04 3.19 -13.59
CA GLY A 240 21.66 3.65 -12.34
C GLY A 240 22.44 2.57 -11.60
N ASP A 241 23.24 3.00 -10.62
CA ASP A 241 23.80 2.17 -9.55
C ASP A 241 23.85 3.04 -8.28
N PRO A 242 22.93 2.86 -7.30
CA PRO A 242 21.81 1.90 -7.27
C PRO A 242 20.82 2.06 -8.44
N VAL A 243 20.13 0.97 -8.78
CA VAL A 243 19.20 0.93 -9.92
C VAL A 243 17.88 1.62 -9.59
N GLN A 244 17.34 2.41 -10.53
CA GLN A 244 16.09 3.17 -10.34
C GLN A 244 14.89 2.27 -10.02
N TYR A 245 14.74 1.13 -10.70
CA TYR A 245 13.61 0.23 -10.50
C TYR A 245 13.98 -1.24 -10.54
N LEU A 246 13.11 -2.06 -9.97
CA LEU A 246 13.05 -3.51 -10.18
C LEU A 246 11.64 -3.90 -10.63
N ILE A 247 11.52 -4.61 -11.74
CA ILE A 247 10.24 -4.94 -12.37
C ILE A 247 10.17 -6.39 -12.81
N ASN A 248 9.02 -7.01 -12.55
CA ASN A 248 8.75 -8.41 -12.88
C ASN A 248 7.99 -8.50 -14.23
N PRO A 249 8.41 -9.41 -15.16
CA PRO A 249 7.79 -9.50 -16.48
C PRO A 249 6.42 -10.19 -16.44
N ILE A 250 5.38 -9.46 -16.85
CA ILE A 250 3.99 -9.93 -16.89
C ILE A 250 3.66 -10.68 -18.19
N GLY A 251 2.58 -11.47 -18.17
CA GLY A 251 2.07 -12.18 -19.35
C GLY A 251 2.73 -13.53 -19.67
N ILE A 252 3.71 -13.99 -18.87
CA ILE A 252 4.25 -15.35 -18.98
C ILE A 252 3.20 -16.35 -18.47
N GLN A 253 2.75 -17.26 -19.34
CA GLN A 253 1.72 -18.27 -19.04
C GLN A 253 2.39 -19.61 -18.69
N SER A 254 3.10 -19.64 -17.56
CA SER A 254 3.92 -20.78 -17.12
C SER A 254 3.10 -22.06 -17.00
N ILE A 255 1.96 -21.96 -16.31
CA ILE A 255 0.85 -22.91 -16.34
C ILE A 255 -0.44 -22.13 -16.58
N THR A 256 -1.39 -22.66 -17.34
CA THR A 256 -2.74 -22.11 -17.47
C THR A 256 -3.75 -23.21 -17.15
N LEU A 257 -4.72 -22.90 -16.29
CA LEU A 257 -5.81 -23.81 -15.94
C LEU A 257 -7.07 -23.40 -16.72
N SER A 258 -7.58 -24.33 -17.53
CA SER A 258 -8.55 -24.07 -18.59
C SER A 258 -9.45 -25.28 -18.80
N ALA A 259 -10.45 -25.16 -19.67
CA ALA A 259 -11.35 -26.25 -20.06
C ALA A 259 -11.66 -26.20 -21.56
N SER A 260 -12.03 -27.33 -22.16
CA SER A 260 -12.38 -27.41 -23.61
C SER A 260 -13.58 -26.54 -23.98
N GLU A 261 -14.43 -26.23 -23.01
CA GLU A 261 -15.64 -25.43 -23.14
C GLU A 261 -15.33 -23.91 -23.22
N LEU A 262 -14.15 -23.47 -22.76
CA LEU A 262 -13.74 -22.07 -22.74
C LEU A 262 -13.14 -21.63 -24.09
N ASN A 263 -13.78 -20.67 -24.73
CA ASN A 263 -13.43 -20.16 -26.07
C ASN A 263 -13.68 -18.64 -26.16
N ILE A 264 -13.74 -18.04 -27.37
CA ILE A 264 -14.01 -16.61 -27.58
C ILE A 264 -15.32 -16.10 -26.94
N THR A 265 -16.30 -16.99 -26.67
CA THR A 265 -17.53 -16.62 -25.95
C THR A 265 -17.37 -16.51 -24.42
N THR A 266 -16.20 -16.83 -23.86
CA THR A 266 -15.98 -16.89 -22.40
C THR A 266 -16.21 -15.53 -21.74
N GLN A 267 -16.96 -15.52 -20.64
CA GLN A 267 -17.10 -14.37 -19.76
C GLN A 267 -16.40 -14.66 -18.42
N LEU A 268 -15.69 -13.67 -17.89
CA LEU A 268 -15.21 -13.67 -16.51
C LEU A 268 -16.19 -12.88 -15.63
N THR A 269 -16.66 -13.50 -14.55
CA THR A 269 -17.40 -12.83 -13.47
C THR A 269 -16.75 -13.13 -12.12
N MET A 270 -17.18 -12.46 -11.06
CA MET A 270 -16.65 -12.66 -9.70
C MET A 270 -17.74 -12.73 -8.64
N ASP A 271 -17.46 -13.45 -7.56
CA ASP A 271 -18.28 -13.47 -6.33
C ASP A 271 -17.40 -13.66 -5.08
N SER A 272 -18.02 -13.61 -3.90
CA SER A 272 -17.35 -13.80 -2.60
C SER A 272 -16.18 -12.82 -2.40
N LEU A 273 -16.39 -11.54 -2.75
CA LEU A 273 -15.40 -10.46 -2.64
C LEU A 273 -15.23 -10.05 -1.17
N ASP A 274 -14.22 -10.63 -0.52
CA ASP A 274 -13.86 -10.40 0.88
C ASP A 274 -12.45 -9.82 0.99
N ALA A 275 -12.10 -9.23 2.14
CA ALA A 275 -10.86 -8.45 2.28
C ALA A 275 -9.56 -9.19 1.94
N PHE A 276 -9.57 -10.53 2.07
CA PHE A 276 -8.41 -11.42 1.84
C PHE A 276 -8.57 -12.33 0.60
N SER A 277 -9.73 -12.30 -0.06
CA SER A 277 -10.16 -13.39 -0.95
C SER A 277 -11.24 -12.99 -1.95
N ALA A 278 -11.22 -13.59 -3.15
CA ALA A 278 -12.35 -13.53 -4.08
C ALA A 278 -12.41 -14.76 -4.99
N ASN A 279 -13.61 -15.13 -5.42
CA ASN A 279 -13.80 -16.11 -6.49
C ASN A 279 -13.74 -15.43 -7.86
N VAL A 280 -12.93 -15.97 -8.76
CA VAL A 280 -12.95 -15.65 -10.20
C VAL A 280 -13.63 -16.80 -10.94
N ASN A 281 -14.68 -16.51 -11.70
CA ASN A 281 -15.52 -17.48 -12.39
C ASN A 281 -15.36 -17.36 -13.91
N LEU A 282 -15.06 -18.48 -14.58
CA LEU A 282 -14.99 -18.55 -16.05
C LEU A 282 -16.20 -19.29 -16.60
N LEU A 283 -17.10 -18.54 -17.22
CA LEU A 283 -18.34 -19.02 -17.81
C LEU A 283 -18.11 -19.26 -19.32
N PRO A 284 -18.44 -20.45 -19.89
CA PRO A 284 -18.27 -20.72 -21.32
C PRO A 284 -18.97 -19.71 -22.25
N ARG A 285 -20.05 -19.10 -21.77
CA ARG A 285 -20.79 -18.00 -22.39
C ARG A 285 -21.56 -17.22 -21.34
N VAL A 286 -21.97 -15.99 -21.66
CA VAL A 286 -22.86 -15.17 -20.84
C VAL A 286 -24.09 -15.99 -20.39
N GLY A 287 -24.38 -15.97 -19.08
CA GLY A 287 -25.53 -16.66 -18.49
C GLY A 287 -25.42 -18.20 -18.38
N ALA A 288 -24.29 -18.80 -18.74
CA ALA A 288 -24.00 -20.19 -18.36
C ALA A 288 -23.53 -20.28 -16.89
N PRO A 289 -23.65 -21.43 -16.21
CA PRO A 289 -22.91 -21.66 -14.97
C PRO A 289 -21.38 -21.61 -15.23
N PRO A 290 -20.55 -21.30 -14.22
CA PRO A 290 -19.10 -21.39 -14.35
C PRO A 290 -18.66 -22.80 -14.73
N ALA A 291 -17.78 -22.90 -15.74
CA ALA A 291 -17.06 -24.14 -16.03
C ALA A 291 -15.92 -24.36 -15.03
N ILE A 292 -15.29 -23.24 -14.61
CA ILE A 292 -14.24 -23.21 -13.61
C ILE A 292 -14.46 -22.04 -12.65
N THR A 293 -14.34 -22.28 -11.35
CA THR A 293 -14.22 -21.27 -10.29
C THR A 293 -12.82 -21.34 -9.68
N PHE A 294 -12.20 -20.18 -9.48
CA PHE A 294 -10.89 -20.02 -8.88
C PHE A 294 -11.03 -19.24 -7.56
N PRO A 295 -11.00 -19.91 -6.40
CA PRO A 295 -10.85 -19.23 -5.12
C PRO A 295 -9.43 -18.67 -5.02
N LEU A 296 -9.30 -17.35 -5.08
CA LEU A 296 -8.04 -16.64 -4.92
C LEU A 296 -7.95 -16.11 -3.50
N VAL A 297 -6.84 -16.41 -2.81
CA VAL A 297 -6.53 -15.92 -1.46
C VAL A 297 -5.07 -15.49 -1.43
N GLN A 298 -4.77 -14.37 -0.76
CA GLN A 298 -3.40 -13.95 -0.53
C GLN A 298 -2.59 -15.04 0.21
N GLY A 299 -1.37 -15.29 -0.25
CA GLY A 299 -0.52 -16.35 0.29
C GLY A 299 -0.93 -17.78 -0.05
N MET A 300 -1.84 -18.02 -1.00
CA MET A 300 -2.27 -19.40 -1.31
C MET A 300 -1.11 -20.32 -1.74
N GLY A 301 -0.92 -21.44 -1.04
CA GLY A 301 0.16 -22.41 -1.35
C GLY A 301 0.01 -23.13 -2.70
N PHE A 302 -1.21 -23.18 -3.22
CA PHE A 302 -1.54 -23.74 -4.54
C PHE A 302 -2.57 -22.86 -5.24
N VAL A 303 -2.39 -22.62 -6.55
CA VAL A 303 -3.49 -22.08 -7.36
C VAL A 303 -4.49 -23.19 -7.63
N THR A 304 -5.77 -22.97 -7.31
CA THR A 304 -6.80 -24.00 -7.38
C THR A 304 -7.88 -23.64 -8.40
N ALA A 305 -8.25 -24.61 -9.23
CA ALA A 305 -9.33 -24.54 -10.21
C ALA A 305 -10.40 -25.59 -9.88
N VAL A 306 -11.60 -25.15 -9.50
CA VAL A 306 -12.75 -26.00 -9.17
C VAL A 306 -13.63 -26.15 -10.42
N TYR A 307 -13.90 -27.38 -10.85
CA TYR A 307 -14.59 -27.70 -12.10
C TYR A 307 -15.97 -28.33 -11.85
N SER A 308 -16.97 -27.85 -12.60
CA SER A 308 -18.36 -28.32 -12.51
C SER A 308 -18.78 -29.10 -13.76
N GLY A 309 -18.21 -30.29 -13.96
CA GLY A 309 -18.58 -31.20 -15.06
C GLY A 309 -17.97 -30.84 -16.43
N SER A 310 -16.93 -30.02 -16.46
CA SER A 310 -16.24 -29.59 -17.70
C SER A 310 -15.11 -30.54 -18.11
N THR A 311 -14.40 -30.24 -19.20
CA THR A 311 -13.28 -31.06 -19.71
C THR A 311 -11.94 -30.38 -19.43
N PRO A 312 -11.16 -30.79 -18.41
CA PRO A 312 -10.01 -30.01 -17.95
C PRO A 312 -8.86 -29.96 -18.95
N ARG A 313 -8.21 -28.80 -19.04
CA ARG A 313 -7.02 -28.56 -19.87
C ARG A 313 -5.99 -27.80 -19.04
N VAL A 314 -4.88 -28.46 -18.72
CA VAL A 314 -3.71 -27.84 -18.08
C VAL A 314 -2.71 -27.51 -19.19
N GLU A 315 -2.38 -26.23 -19.37
CA GLU A 315 -1.63 -25.74 -20.52
C GLU A 315 -0.33 -25.03 -20.10
N SER A 316 0.60 -24.81 -21.05
CA SER A 316 1.82 -24.02 -20.81
C SER A 316 2.35 -23.34 -22.07
N SER A 317 2.64 -22.04 -22.02
CA SER A 317 3.32 -21.32 -23.11
C SER A 317 4.81 -21.65 -23.18
N ILE A 318 5.40 -22.03 -22.04
CA ILE A 318 6.78 -22.51 -21.93
C ILE A 318 6.89 -23.90 -22.59
N SER A 319 5.84 -24.72 -22.50
CA SER A 319 5.73 -26.09 -23.04
C SER A 319 6.28 -27.17 -22.10
N PHE A 320 5.59 -28.31 -22.06
CA PHE A 320 5.93 -29.49 -21.27
C PHE A 320 6.99 -30.33 -21.99
N THR A 321 8.03 -30.74 -21.28
CA THR A 321 9.05 -31.70 -21.78
C THR A 321 8.83 -33.11 -21.22
N LYS A 322 8.34 -33.20 -19.97
CA LYS A 322 8.02 -34.45 -19.28
C LYS A 322 6.79 -34.26 -18.40
N ILE A 323 5.80 -35.13 -18.54
CA ILE A 323 4.72 -35.33 -17.56
C ILE A 323 4.92 -36.72 -16.93
N THR A 324 4.96 -36.80 -15.60
CA THR A 324 5.05 -38.07 -14.86
C THR A 324 3.78 -38.23 -14.02
N TYR A 325 3.03 -39.31 -14.20
CA TYR A 325 1.93 -39.66 -13.29
C TYR A 325 2.51 -40.41 -12.10
N LEU A 326 2.36 -39.88 -10.89
CA LEU A 326 2.95 -40.44 -9.67
C LEU A 326 1.94 -41.26 -8.83
N GLY A 327 0.68 -41.32 -9.25
CA GLY A 327 -0.35 -42.12 -8.59
C GLY A 327 -1.18 -41.32 -7.59
N ARG A 328 -1.70 -42.00 -6.57
CA ARG A 328 -2.55 -41.44 -5.51
C ARG A 328 -1.68 -40.89 -4.37
N VAL A 329 -1.94 -39.67 -3.93
CA VAL A 329 -1.32 -39.11 -2.72
C VAL A 329 -1.85 -39.85 -1.49
N ALA A 330 -1.00 -40.12 -0.50
CA ALA A 330 -1.35 -40.96 0.64
C ALA A 330 -2.51 -40.36 1.46
N SER A 331 -3.65 -41.08 1.51
CA SER A 331 -4.95 -40.65 2.06
C SER A 331 -5.71 -39.58 1.25
N GLY A 332 -7.01 -39.80 1.04
CA GLY A 332 -7.90 -38.90 0.31
C GLY A 332 -8.12 -39.28 -1.17
N SER A 333 -8.69 -38.35 -1.93
CA SER A 333 -9.13 -38.51 -3.33
C SER A 333 -8.22 -37.79 -4.35
N THR A 334 -6.99 -37.49 -3.94
CA THR A 334 -6.02 -36.66 -4.66
C THR A 334 -4.96 -37.50 -5.37
N TYR A 335 -4.66 -37.15 -6.62
CA TYR A 335 -3.73 -37.87 -7.49
C TYR A 335 -2.70 -36.89 -8.09
N LYS A 336 -1.43 -37.29 -8.13
CA LYS A 336 -0.29 -36.42 -8.46
C LYS A 336 0.21 -36.65 -9.88
N TYR A 337 0.39 -35.54 -10.59
CA TYR A 337 1.25 -35.45 -11.77
C TYR A 337 2.39 -34.47 -11.47
N GLN A 338 3.61 -34.79 -11.90
CA GLN A 338 4.74 -33.87 -11.90
C GLN A 338 5.03 -33.45 -13.35
N ALA A 339 4.98 -32.15 -13.62
CA ALA A 339 5.17 -31.54 -14.93
C ALA A 339 6.50 -30.78 -14.97
N LYS A 340 7.41 -31.17 -15.88
CA LYS A 340 8.64 -30.42 -16.17
C LYS A 340 8.46 -29.59 -17.43
N LEU A 341 8.79 -28.30 -17.33
CA LEU A 341 8.69 -27.34 -18.42
C LEU A 341 10.03 -27.20 -19.17
N ALA A 342 9.98 -26.58 -20.36
CA ALA A 342 11.15 -26.39 -21.21
C ALA A 342 12.13 -25.29 -20.73
N ASP A 343 11.78 -24.51 -19.71
CA ASP A 343 12.69 -23.62 -18.98
C ASP A 343 13.48 -24.35 -17.87
N GLY A 344 13.20 -25.63 -17.65
CA GLY A 344 13.79 -26.44 -16.59
C GLY A 344 12.99 -26.48 -15.29
N THR A 345 12.01 -25.59 -15.08
CA THR A 345 11.15 -25.57 -13.88
C THR A 345 10.29 -26.82 -13.79
N SER A 346 9.93 -27.18 -12.55
CA SER A 346 9.03 -28.30 -12.26
C SER A 346 7.83 -27.81 -11.48
N TRP A 347 6.65 -28.33 -11.81
CA TRP A 347 5.37 -27.98 -11.23
C TRP A 347 4.62 -29.25 -10.85
N ASN A 348 4.05 -29.25 -9.66
CA ASN A 348 3.12 -30.30 -9.24
C ASN A 348 1.70 -29.93 -9.66
N VAL A 349 0.97 -30.94 -10.15
CA VAL A 349 -0.42 -30.84 -10.60
C VAL A 349 -1.22 -31.93 -9.89
N TYR A 350 -2.08 -31.52 -8.96
CA TYR A 350 -2.89 -32.41 -8.14
C TYR A 350 -4.32 -32.43 -8.64
N VAL A 351 -4.81 -33.59 -9.07
CA VAL A 351 -6.19 -33.82 -9.51
C VAL A 351 -6.96 -34.47 -8.36
N THR A 352 -7.98 -33.79 -7.84
CA THR A 352 -8.80 -34.28 -6.72
C THR A 352 -10.27 -34.42 -7.15
N THR A 353 -10.86 -35.60 -6.97
CA THR A 353 -12.27 -35.85 -7.30
C THR A 353 -12.89 -36.99 -6.49
N SER A 354 -14.13 -36.80 -6.03
CA SER A 354 -14.98 -37.83 -5.42
C SER A 354 -15.78 -38.65 -6.46
N GLN A 355 -15.66 -38.32 -7.75
CA GLN A 355 -16.42 -38.95 -8.84
C GLN A 355 -15.93 -40.39 -9.08
N SER A 356 -16.73 -41.36 -8.64
CA SER A 356 -16.44 -42.78 -8.85
C SER A 356 -16.25 -43.10 -10.33
N GLY A 357 -15.17 -43.81 -10.66
CA GLY A 357 -14.84 -44.20 -12.03
C GLY A 357 -14.27 -43.10 -12.93
N TYR A 358 -14.09 -41.85 -12.47
CA TYR A 358 -13.43 -40.83 -13.30
C TYR A 358 -11.94 -41.22 -13.53
N PRO A 359 -11.46 -41.22 -14.79
CA PRO A 359 -10.12 -41.71 -15.13
C PRO A 359 -9.03 -40.66 -14.83
N VAL A 360 -8.76 -40.44 -13.54
CA VAL A 360 -7.72 -39.53 -13.02
C VAL A 360 -6.33 -39.80 -13.58
N ASN A 361 -6.06 -41.02 -14.06
CA ASN A 361 -4.80 -41.48 -14.64
C ASN A 361 -4.75 -41.41 -16.18
N SER A 362 -5.69 -40.74 -16.85
CA SER A 362 -5.75 -40.68 -18.33
C SER A 362 -5.58 -39.28 -18.92
N PHE A 363 -4.93 -38.37 -18.18
CA PHE A 363 -4.60 -37.04 -18.72
C PHE A 363 -3.54 -37.18 -19.84
N THR A 364 -3.90 -36.77 -21.05
CA THR A 364 -3.12 -36.97 -22.28
C THR A 364 -2.40 -35.69 -22.69
N LEU A 365 -1.10 -35.78 -22.96
CA LEU A 365 -0.29 -34.69 -23.49
C LEU A 365 -0.46 -34.59 -25.02
N THR A 366 -1.13 -33.53 -25.46
CA THR A 366 -1.34 -33.20 -26.88
C THR A 366 -0.29 -32.18 -27.33
N GLY A 367 0.54 -32.59 -28.29
CA GLY A 367 1.69 -31.79 -28.74
C GLY A 367 2.70 -31.59 -27.61
N VAL A 368 3.01 -30.32 -27.29
CA VAL A 368 3.86 -29.96 -26.14
C VAL A 368 3.22 -28.95 -25.18
N ARG A 369 1.95 -28.57 -25.38
CA ARG A 369 1.35 -27.41 -24.68
C ARG A 369 0.05 -27.68 -23.94
N VAL A 370 -0.56 -28.86 -24.09
CA VAL A 370 -1.89 -29.15 -23.54
C VAL A 370 -1.89 -30.54 -22.91
N LEU A 371 -2.05 -30.62 -21.59
CA LEU A 371 -2.34 -31.84 -20.86
C LEU A 371 -3.86 -31.88 -20.60
N GLN A 372 -4.58 -32.71 -21.35
CA GLN A 372 -6.05 -32.73 -21.39
C GLN A 372 -6.60 -33.92 -20.59
N GLY A 373 -7.55 -33.65 -19.70
CA GLY A 373 -8.31 -34.64 -18.94
C GLY A 373 -9.51 -35.22 -19.72
N ALA A 374 -10.23 -36.14 -19.08
CA ALA A 374 -11.48 -36.67 -19.61
C ALA A 374 -12.63 -35.64 -19.43
N PRO A 375 -13.69 -35.70 -20.28
CA PRO A 375 -14.85 -34.84 -20.12
C PRO A 375 -15.68 -35.20 -18.88
N GLY A 376 -16.50 -34.26 -18.40
CA GLY A 376 -17.41 -34.50 -17.28
C GLY A 376 -16.74 -34.51 -15.91
N PHE A 377 -15.58 -33.86 -15.75
CA PHE A 377 -14.83 -33.82 -14.49
C PHE A 377 -15.54 -32.94 -13.45
N GLN A 378 -15.87 -33.54 -12.31
CA GLN A 378 -16.35 -32.85 -11.11
C GLN A 378 -15.30 -32.99 -10.01
N GLY A 379 -14.78 -31.88 -9.52
CA GLY A 379 -13.64 -31.88 -8.59
C GLY A 379 -12.80 -30.63 -8.77
N PHE A 380 -11.52 -30.70 -8.41
CA PHE A 380 -10.61 -29.56 -8.55
C PHE A 380 -9.19 -30.01 -8.94
N ILE A 381 -8.48 -29.10 -9.61
CA ILE A 381 -7.06 -29.24 -9.94
C ILE A 381 -6.30 -28.15 -9.21
N GLN A 382 -5.28 -28.53 -8.45
CA GLN A 382 -4.36 -27.60 -7.78
C GLN A 382 -3.00 -27.64 -8.47
N VAL A 383 -2.34 -26.49 -8.60
CA VAL A 383 -0.95 -26.43 -9.09
C VAL A 383 -0.06 -25.61 -8.17
N ALA A 384 1.17 -26.07 -8.00
CA ALA A 384 2.22 -25.37 -7.28
C ALA A 384 3.57 -25.57 -7.97
N LYS A 385 4.41 -24.53 -7.93
CA LYS A 385 5.79 -24.58 -8.46
C LYS A 385 6.71 -25.24 -7.44
N VAL A 386 7.48 -26.23 -7.87
CA VAL A 386 8.55 -26.81 -7.04
C VAL A 386 9.73 -25.83 -7.04
N PRO A 387 10.26 -25.41 -5.87
CA PRO A 387 11.42 -24.52 -5.79
C PRO A 387 12.63 -25.04 -6.57
N LEU A 388 13.41 -24.13 -7.16
CA LEU A 388 14.64 -24.48 -7.88
C LEU A 388 15.82 -24.79 -6.94
N SER A 389 15.82 -24.21 -5.73
CA SER A 389 16.65 -24.68 -4.63
C SER A 389 16.15 -26.07 -4.20
N GLY A 390 17.05 -27.04 -4.18
CA GLY A 390 16.75 -28.46 -3.91
C GLY A 390 16.39 -28.75 -2.44
N SER A 391 15.31 -28.15 -1.94
CA SER A 391 14.69 -28.52 -0.67
C SER A 391 14.36 -30.01 -0.69
N THR A 392 14.95 -30.76 0.25
CA THR A 392 14.88 -32.23 0.30
C THR A 392 13.49 -32.76 0.64
N ASP A 393 12.57 -31.89 1.10
CA ASP A 393 11.24 -32.28 1.59
C ASP A 393 10.08 -31.52 0.91
N ALA A 394 10.35 -30.64 -0.06
CA ALA A 394 9.30 -29.84 -0.73
C ALA A 394 8.21 -30.71 -1.39
N GLU A 395 8.58 -31.87 -1.95
CA GLU A 395 7.61 -32.82 -2.51
C GLU A 395 6.73 -33.44 -1.42
N THR A 396 7.30 -33.79 -0.26
CA THR A 396 6.58 -34.33 0.91
C THR A 396 5.61 -33.32 1.50
N VAL A 397 6.04 -32.06 1.67
CA VAL A 397 5.22 -30.98 2.22
C VAL A 397 4.06 -30.64 1.26
N TYR A 398 4.31 -30.57 -0.05
CA TYR A 398 3.23 -30.41 -1.02
C TYR A 398 2.27 -31.62 -1.02
N ASP A 399 2.76 -32.86 -0.93
CA ASP A 399 1.93 -34.06 -0.80
C ASP A 399 1.19 -34.14 0.56
N GLY A 400 1.70 -33.48 1.60
CA GLY A 400 1.08 -33.34 2.90
C GLY A 400 -0.14 -32.43 2.88
N ALA A 401 -0.04 -31.28 2.20
CA ALA A 401 -1.12 -30.28 2.12
C ALA A 401 -2.07 -30.46 0.92
N ALA A 402 -1.64 -31.15 -0.15
CA ALA A 402 -2.44 -31.34 -1.36
C ALA A 402 -3.80 -32.00 -1.05
N GLY A 403 -4.84 -31.46 -1.68
CA GLY A 403 -6.24 -31.81 -1.44
C GLY A 403 -7.00 -30.78 -0.62
N ALA A 404 -6.36 -29.81 0.04
CA ALA A 404 -7.04 -28.66 0.65
C ALA A 404 -6.62 -27.32 0.01
N TYR A 405 -7.51 -26.34 0.06
CA TYR A 405 -7.28 -24.97 -0.40
C TYR A 405 -8.07 -23.96 0.45
N PRO A 406 -7.54 -22.74 0.67
CA PRO A 406 -8.28 -21.67 1.33
C PRO A 406 -9.36 -21.12 0.37
N VAL A 407 -10.44 -20.58 0.94
CA VAL A 407 -11.49 -19.84 0.19
C VAL A 407 -11.84 -18.48 0.79
N ALA A 408 -11.56 -18.28 2.09
CA ALA A 408 -11.67 -17.01 2.78
C ALA A 408 -10.73 -17.00 4.00
N ALA A 409 -10.55 -15.82 4.61
CA ALA A 409 -9.87 -15.69 5.90
C ALA A 409 -10.68 -14.84 6.88
N THR A 410 -10.56 -15.15 8.17
CA THR A 410 -10.96 -14.30 9.29
C THR A 410 -9.72 -13.80 10.02
N ILE A 411 -9.84 -12.64 10.66
CA ILE A 411 -8.79 -12.08 11.51
C ILE A 411 -9.31 -11.87 12.92
N SER A 412 -8.50 -12.22 13.92
CA SER A 412 -8.71 -11.90 15.33
C SER A 412 -7.48 -11.20 15.90
N GLY A 413 -7.59 -10.56 17.06
CA GLY A 413 -6.43 -9.93 17.69
C GLY A 413 -6.70 -9.27 19.03
N SER A 414 -5.65 -9.18 19.83
CA SER A 414 -5.66 -8.71 21.21
C SER A 414 -4.39 -7.91 21.54
N VAL A 415 -4.44 -7.13 22.62
CA VAL A 415 -3.32 -6.37 23.17
C VAL A 415 -3.24 -6.58 24.67
N SER A 416 -2.03 -6.76 25.20
CA SER A 416 -1.74 -6.94 26.63
C SER A 416 -0.37 -6.33 26.97
N GLY A 417 -0.36 -5.24 27.73
CA GLY A 417 0.84 -4.44 27.99
C GLY A 417 1.33 -3.79 26.70
N THR A 418 2.62 -3.94 26.40
CA THR A 418 3.22 -3.54 25.11
C THR A 418 3.09 -4.62 24.04
N ALA A 419 2.54 -5.80 24.33
CA ALA A 419 2.46 -6.90 23.37
C ALA A 419 1.11 -6.91 22.66
N GLY A 420 1.14 -6.96 21.33
CA GLY A 420 -0.01 -7.22 20.47
C GLY A 420 0.06 -8.61 19.85
N THR A 421 -1.09 -9.20 19.57
CA THR A 421 -1.21 -10.50 18.88
C THR A 421 -2.35 -10.43 17.88
N TYR A 422 -2.15 -11.00 16.70
CA TYR A 422 -3.21 -11.21 15.71
C TYR A 422 -3.15 -12.63 15.15
N GLU A 423 -4.30 -13.14 14.75
CA GLU A 423 -4.43 -14.45 14.12
C GLU A 423 -5.08 -14.29 12.73
N LEU A 424 -4.44 -14.84 11.70
CA LEU A 424 -5.05 -15.03 10.38
C LEU A 424 -5.50 -16.50 10.30
N ALA A 425 -6.81 -16.74 10.22
CA ALA A 425 -7.39 -18.09 10.19
C ALA A 425 -8.19 -18.32 8.90
N TRP A 426 -7.94 -19.43 8.21
CA TRP A 426 -8.50 -19.67 6.87
C TRP A 426 -9.70 -20.62 6.89
N THR A 427 -10.80 -20.17 6.29
CA THR A 427 -11.87 -21.06 5.85
C THR A 427 -11.33 -21.86 4.66
N LYS A 428 -11.27 -23.19 4.79
CA LYS A 428 -10.77 -24.10 3.76
C LYS A 428 -11.83 -25.00 3.16
N GLN A 429 -11.59 -25.49 1.96
CA GLN A 429 -12.38 -26.52 1.27
C GLN A 429 -11.48 -27.65 0.75
N GLY A 430 -12.12 -28.71 0.23
CA GLY A 430 -11.46 -29.90 -0.29
C GLY A 430 -11.49 -31.08 0.69
N VAL A 431 -10.36 -31.77 0.86
CA VAL A 431 -10.18 -32.93 1.73
C VAL A 431 -10.02 -32.46 3.17
N ALA A 432 -11.08 -32.57 3.98
CA ALA A 432 -11.15 -31.98 5.33
C ALA A 432 -9.94 -32.25 6.25
N ASN A 433 -9.38 -33.47 6.20
CA ASN A 433 -8.26 -33.90 7.05
C ASN A 433 -6.87 -33.46 6.53
N ARG A 434 -6.80 -32.47 5.63
CA ARG A 434 -5.55 -31.87 5.13
C ARG A 434 -5.39 -30.47 5.74
N THR A 435 -4.25 -30.21 6.37
CA THR A 435 -3.85 -28.86 6.80
C THR A 435 -3.43 -28.03 5.59
N LEU A 436 -3.75 -26.74 5.57
CA LEU A 436 -3.27 -25.85 4.50
C LEU A 436 -1.75 -25.68 4.52
N LEU A 437 -1.21 -25.42 3.33
CA LEU A 437 0.08 -24.77 3.12
C LEU A 437 -0.21 -23.35 2.62
N MET A 438 0.34 -22.35 3.29
CA MET A 438 0.20 -20.93 2.95
C MET A 438 1.59 -20.26 2.92
N PHE A 439 1.78 -19.24 2.10
CA PHE A 439 3.05 -18.53 1.92
C PHE A 439 3.11 -17.26 2.78
N ALA A 440 3.99 -17.25 3.78
CA ALA A 440 4.26 -16.09 4.61
C ALA A 440 5.29 -15.16 3.96
N LEU A 441 4.97 -13.85 3.89
CA LEU A 441 5.94 -12.81 3.55
C LEU A 441 7.00 -12.65 4.68
N PRO A 442 8.20 -12.11 4.41
CA PRO A 442 9.27 -11.99 5.42
C PRO A 442 8.84 -11.35 6.75
N HIS A 443 8.02 -10.30 6.72
CA HIS A 443 7.55 -9.66 7.95
C HIS A 443 6.68 -10.57 8.83
N HIS A 444 5.87 -11.46 8.24
CA HIS A 444 5.14 -12.50 8.99
C HIS A 444 6.10 -13.51 9.61
N VAL A 445 7.13 -13.96 8.86
CA VAL A 445 8.12 -14.91 9.38
C VAL A 445 8.90 -14.34 10.56
N GLN A 446 9.09 -13.01 10.60
CA GLN A 446 9.73 -12.30 11.72
C GLN A 446 8.85 -12.11 12.97
N SER A 447 7.54 -12.36 12.88
CA SER A 447 6.58 -12.24 13.99
C SER A 447 5.78 -13.52 14.27
N LEU A 448 6.09 -14.63 13.59
CA LEU A 448 5.35 -15.90 13.70
C LEU A 448 5.53 -16.58 15.06
N ALA A 449 4.44 -16.65 15.82
CA ALA A 449 4.36 -17.37 17.10
C ALA A 449 3.70 -18.75 16.98
N SER A 450 2.86 -18.97 15.96
CA SER A 450 2.23 -20.28 15.68
C SER A 450 2.09 -20.52 14.17
N GLY A 451 2.54 -21.70 13.73
CA GLY A 451 2.57 -22.15 12.34
C GLY A 451 3.83 -22.97 12.06
N THR A 452 3.73 -24.04 11.26
CA THR A 452 4.88 -24.92 10.97
C THR A 452 5.68 -24.38 9.78
N VAL A 453 6.78 -23.69 10.04
CA VAL A 453 7.72 -23.21 9.00
C VAL A 453 8.29 -24.38 8.20
N THR A 454 8.41 -24.23 6.87
CA THR A 454 8.98 -25.25 5.98
C THR A 454 10.10 -24.68 5.09
N ASP A 455 10.86 -25.56 4.44
CA ASP A 455 11.90 -25.17 3.47
C ASP A 455 11.36 -24.79 2.08
N ILE A 456 10.04 -24.83 1.85
CA ILE A 456 9.45 -24.34 0.61
C ILE A 456 9.60 -22.82 0.57
N LYS A 457 10.45 -22.32 -0.32
CA LYS A 457 10.73 -20.88 -0.49
C LYS A 457 10.58 -20.49 -1.95
N LEU A 458 9.82 -19.43 -2.20
CA LEU A 458 9.50 -18.93 -3.54
C LEU A 458 9.68 -17.40 -3.57
N GLN A 459 10.24 -16.89 -4.67
CA GLN A 459 10.46 -15.46 -4.88
C GLN A 459 9.10 -14.76 -5.07
N THR A 460 8.87 -13.65 -4.38
CA THR A 460 7.75 -12.75 -4.69
C THR A 460 8.21 -11.63 -5.62
N THR A 461 7.26 -10.92 -6.20
CA THR A 461 7.53 -9.78 -7.08
C THR A 461 8.26 -8.64 -6.36
N THR A 462 7.74 -8.15 -5.23
CA THR A 462 8.26 -6.94 -4.55
C THR A 462 8.49 -7.08 -3.03
N LYS A 463 8.22 -8.25 -2.44
CA LYS A 463 8.24 -8.49 -0.98
C LYS A 463 9.31 -9.51 -0.56
N GLY A 464 10.40 -9.64 -1.32
CA GLY A 464 11.47 -10.62 -1.06
C GLY A 464 11.06 -12.08 -1.31
N ILE A 465 11.55 -13.00 -0.50
CA ILE A 465 11.24 -14.45 -0.61
C ILE A 465 10.13 -14.80 0.38
N ALA A 466 9.03 -15.38 -0.11
CA ALA A 466 7.99 -15.94 0.74
C ALA A 466 8.35 -17.37 1.17
N THR A 467 7.98 -17.73 2.40
CA THR A 467 8.24 -19.05 2.99
C THR A 467 6.93 -19.79 3.23
N GLY A 468 6.85 -21.06 2.81
CA GLY A 468 5.70 -21.92 3.03
C GLY A 468 5.58 -22.32 4.50
N ILE A 469 4.41 -22.07 5.08
CA ILE A 469 4.03 -22.42 6.45
C ILE A 469 2.85 -23.38 6.37
N VAL A 470 2.91 -24.52 7.06
CA VAL A 470 1.78 -25.43 7.22
C VAL A 470 0.97 -25.03 8.46
N GLY A 471 -0.32 -24.79 8.28
CA GLY A 471 -1.24 -24.35 9.33
C GLY A 471 -2.57 -23.87 8.75
N ASP A 472 -3.68 -24.19 9.43
CA ASP A 472 -5.01 -23.66 9.07
C ASP A 472 -5.27 -22.26 9.66
N SER A 473 -4.41 -21.81 10.58
CA SER A 473 -4.23 -20.42 10.99
C SER A 473 -2.77 -20.13 11.30
N TRP A 474 -2.38 -18.85 11.35
CA TRP A 474 -1.11 -18.37 11.92
C TRP A 474 -1.39 -17.40 13.06
N THR A 475 -0.62 -17.51 14.14
CA THR A 475 -0.58 -16.49 15.20
C THR A 475 0.69 -15.66 15.03
N LEU A 476 0.53 -14.34 15.02
CA LEU A 476 1.57 -13.34 14.76
C LEU A 476 1.63 -12.34 15.92
N THR A 477 2.82 -12.02 16.41
CA THR A 477 3.02 -11.24 17.65
C THR A 477 3.95 -10.04 17.48
N GLU A 478 3.50 -8.88 17.96
CA GLU A 478 4.28 -7.64 18.00
C GLU A 478 4.58 -7.27 19.47
N PRO A 479 5.83 -7.44 19.96
CA PRO A 479 6.13 -7.31 21.40
C PRO A 479 6.26 -5.85 21.90
N ASN A 480 6.43 -4.90 20.99
CA ASN A 480 6.81 -3.51 21.24
C ASN A 480 5.81 -2.53 20.60
N LEU A 481 4.54 -2.65 20.95
CA LEU A 481 3.50 -1.71 20.53
C LEU A 481 3.80 -0.30 21.09
N PRO A 482 3.56 0.77 20.30
CA PRO A 482 3.89 2.15 20.65
C PRO A 482 2.85 2.78 21.60
N ILE A 483 2.45 2.08 22.67
CA ILE A 483 1.33 2.48 23.54
C ILE A 483 1.52 3.85 24.21
N ASP A 484 2.77 4.28 24.38
CA ASP A 484 3.20 5.51 25.03
C ASP A 484 3.26 6.73 24.10
N ILE A 485 3.20 6.55 22.77
CA ILE A 485 3.17 7.69 21.82
C ILE A 485 1.85 8.46 21.98
N GLY A 486 1.93 9.71 22.43
CA GLY A 486 0.81 10.66 22.51
C GLY A 486 0.82 11.71 21.38
N PHE A 487 0.13 12.83 21.62
CA PHE A 487 0.22 14.02 20.75
C PHE A 487 1.57 14.75 20.89
N ALA A 488 2.20 14.67 22.07
CA ALA A 488 3.52 15.22 22.35
C ALA A 488 4.60 14.59 21.44
N PRO A 489 5.60 15.37 20.99
CA PRO A 489 6.81 14.85 20.35
C PRO A 489 7.35 13.60 21.08
N TRP A 490 7.70 12.57 20.32
CA TRP A 490 8.13 11.29 20.89
C TRP A 490 9.43 10.80 20.24
N SER A 491 10.29 10.16 21.03
CA SER A 491 11.47 9.46 20.53
C SER A 491 11.80 8.22 21.38
N PRO A 492 12.46 7.18 20.82
CA PRO A 492 12.83 5.99 21.59
C PRO A 492 13.77 6.25 22.78
N THR A 493 14.44 7.41 22.81
CA THR A 493 15.38 7.82 23.86
C THR A 493 14.73 8.64 24.98
N HIS A 494 13.72 9.44 24.68
CA HIS A 494 13.09 10.37 25.64
C HIS A 494 11.65 10.00 26.01
N GLY A 495 11.02 9.06 25.30
CA GLY A 495 9.57 8.87 25.35
C GLY A 495 8.83 10.06 24.75
N SER A 496 7.60 10.32 25.20
CA SER A 496 6.88 11.57 24.87
C SER A 496 7.37 12.71 25.76
N VAL A 497 7.71 13.84 25.14
CA VAL A 497 8.23 15.04 25.79
C VAL A 497 7.24 16.19 25.64
N ASP A 498 6.63 16.60 26.75
CA ASP A 498 5.64 17.66 26.84
C ASP A 498 6.23 19.01 27.27
N LYS A 499 7.54 19.10 27.54
CA LYS A 499 8.20 20.30 28.08
C LYS A 499 9.56 20.54 27.43
N VAL A 500 9.84 21.81 27.15
CA VAL A 500 11.06 22.27 26.47
C VAL A 500 11.73 23.41 27.25
N SER A 501 12.91 23.86 26.80
CA SER A 501 13.60 24.99 27.43
C SER A 501 12.77 26.28 27.34
N ALA A 502 12.89 27.17 28.32
CA ALA A 502 12.23 28.47 28.30
C ALA A 502 12.64 29.37 27.11
N ALA A 503 13.72 29.03 26.38
CA ALA A 503 14.08 29.64 25.11
C ALA A 503 13.17 29.12 23.97
N ALA A 504 13.03 27.80 23.84
CA ALA A 504 12.11 27.19 22.89
C ALA A 504 10.65 27.60 23.15
N THR A 505 10.20 27.62 24.42
CA THR A 505 8.85 28.10 24.81
C THR A 505 8.53 29.48 24.25
N ARG A 506 9.51 30.41 24.19
CA ARG A 506 9.28 31.74 23.59
C ARG A 506 9.17 31.69 22.07
N LEU A 507 10.04 30.95 21.39
CA LEU A 507 10.02 30.85 19.93
C LEU A 507 8.80 30.08 19.41
N ILE A 508 8.38 29.01 20.11
CA ILE A 508 7.15 28.26 19.80
C ILE A 508 5.93 29.19 19.94
N ASN A 509 5.86 29.99 21.01
CA ASN A 509 4.78 30.98 21.17
C ASN A 509 4.81 32.08 20.09
N GLN A 510 5.98 32.60 19.75
CA GLN A 510 6.15 33.64 18.71
C GLN A 510 5.79 33.13 17.31
N ALA A 511 6.22 31.92 16.96
CA ALA A 511 5.81 31.25 15.72
C ALA A 511 4.31 30.95 15.73
N GLY A 512 3.76 30.48 16.86
CA GLY A 512 2.34 30.17 17.00
C GLY A 512 1.44 31.40 16.88
N GLU A 513 1.84 32.55 17.41
CA GLU A 513 1.10 33.81 17.23
C GLU A 513 1.03 34.21 15.74
N SER A 514 2.16 34.10 15.02
CA SER A 514 2.23 34.34 13.58
C SER A 514 1.38 33.32 12.79
N GLU A 515 1.57 32.01 13.00
CA GLU A 515 0.89 30.98 12.21
C GLU A 515 -0.62 30.91 12.51
N LEU A 516 -1.06 31.08 13.77
CA LEU A 516 -2.49 31.09 14.13
C LEU A 516 -3.20 32.39 13.71
N SER A 517 -2.48 33.46 13.38
CA SER A 517 -3.06 34.67 12.79
C SER A 517 -3.58 34.45 11.36
N GLN A 518 -2.97 33.52 10.61
CA GLN A 518 -3.28 33.23 9.21
C GLN A 518 -4.76 32.88 8.98
N ASP A 519 -5.24 33.06 7.74
CA ASP A 519 -6.59 32.62 7.37
C ASP A 519 -6.64 31.10 7.20
N MET A 520 -7.08 30.43 8.27
CA MET A 520 -7.29 28.98 8.29
C MET A 520 -8.39 28.55 7.31
N GLY A 521 -9.43 29.37 7.10
CA GLY A 521 -10.57 29.04 6.25
C GLY A 521 -10.18 29.05 4.77
N ALA A 522 -9.46 30.07 4.33
CA ALA A 522 -8.91 30.15 2.97
C ALA A 522 -7.88 29.04 2.68
N GLN A 523 -7.08 28.65 3.68
CA GLN A 523 -6.13 27.54 3.52
C GLN A 523 -6.78 26.15 3.61
N SER A 524 -7.89 25.99 4.33
CA SER A 524 -8.54 24.68 4.50
C SER A 524 -9.66 24.40 3.51
N ASN A 525 -10.42 25.39 3.03
CA ASN A 525 -11.58 25.14 2.17
C ASN A 525 -11.19 25.07 0.69
N LEU A 526 -10.51 23.98 0.30
CA LEU A 526 -9.95 23.80 -1.03
C LEU A 526 -10.76 22.78 -1.86
N ASN A 527 -10.51 22.74 -3.18
CA ASN A 527 -11.13 21.79 -4.12
C ASN A 527 -10.51 20.37 -4.04
N SER A 528 -10.00 19.98 -2.87
CA SER A 528 -9.32 18.71 -2.64
C SER A 528 -9.34 18.38 -1.15
N MET A 529 -9.75 17.15 -0.79
CA MET A 529 -9.68 16.68 0.59
C MET A 529 -8.23 16.57 1.06
N TYR A 530 -7.28 16.21 0.19
CA TYR A 530 -5.85 16.10 0.54
C TYR A 530 -5.28 17.41 1.11
N TYR A 531 -5.30 18.49 0.32
CA TYR A 531 -4.75 19.78 0.75
C TYR A 531 -5.53 20.39 1.92
N SER A 532 -6.86 20.25 1.91
CA SER A 532 -7.74 20.69 3.01
C SER A 532 -7.35 20.01 4.33
N GLY A 533 -7.12 18.70 4.30
CA GLY A 533 -6.69 17.92 5.45
C GLY A 533 -5.33 18.36 5.97
N LYS A 534 -4.32 18.50 5.08
CA LYS A 534 -2.98 18.99 5.45
C LYS A 534 -3.03 20.33 6.18
N ALA A 535 -3.84 21.29 5.70
CA ALA A 535 -4.00 22.59 6.36
C ALA A 535 -4.63 22.46 7.76
N LEU A 536 -5.71 21.68 7.92
CA LEU A 536 -6.37 21.49 9.22
C LEU A 536 -5.47 20.77 10.23
N ALA A 537 -4.69 19.78 9.79
CA ALA A 537 -3.74 19.06 10.63
C ALA A 537 -2.55 19.94 11.06
N LYS A 538 -2.04 20.81 10.18
CA LYS A 538 -1.04 21.83 10.52
C LYS A 538 -1.51 22.70 11.68
N PHE A 539 -2.71 23.31 11.55
CA PHE A 539 -3.26 24.17 12.61
C PHE A 539 -3.55 23.40 13.90
N ALA A 540 -4.00 22.15 13.83
CA ALA A 540 -4.13 21.29 15.00
C ALA A 540 -2.78 21.06 15.73
N ALA A 541 -1.71 20.76 15.00
CA ALA A 541 -0.38 20.58 15.56
C ALA A 541 0.18 21.88 16.20
N ILE A 542 -0.05 23.04 15.57
CA ILE A 542 0.31 24.36 16.13
C ILE A 542 -0.42 24.61 17.46
N ILE A 543 -1.75 24.41 17.48
CA ILE A 543 -2.58 24.66 18.67
C ILE A 543 -2.16 23.74 19.83
N TYR A 544 -1.91 22.46 19.54
CA TYR A 544 -1.40 21.52 20.52
C TYR A 544 -0.04 21.96 21.09
N ALA A 545 0.90 22.38 20.23
CA ALA A 545 2.22 22.84 20.65
C ALA A 545 2.16 24.08 21.56
N VAL A 546 1.34 25.08 21.23
CA VAL A 546 1.21 26.29 22.10
C VAL A 546 0.43 26.03 23.38
N HIS A 547 -0.46 25.02 23.40
CA HIS A 547 -1.20 24.63 24.60
C HIS A 547 -0.35 23.79 25.55
N ASP A 548 0.01 22.57 25.13
CA ASP A 548 0.61 21.56 26.00
C ASP A 548 2.10 21.81 26.25
N VAL A 549 2.84 22.28 25.24
CA VAL A 549 4.32 22.35 25.28
C VAL A 549 4.85 23.75 25.58
N ALA A 550 4.08 24.79 25.21
CA ALA A 550 4.47 26.19 25.41
C ALA A 550 3.62 26.97 26.44
N ASP A 551 2.73 26.28 27.16
CA ASP A 551 1.94 26.79 28.30
C ASP A 551 1.18 28.11 28.04
N ASN A 552 0.58 28.23 26.85
CA ASN A 552 -0.14 29.43 26.42
C ASN A 552 -1.58 29.12 26.00
N ALA A 553 -2.41 28.80 27.01
CA ALA A 553 -3.84 28.54 26.84
C ALA A 553 -4.58 29.68 26.10
N THR A 554 -4.20 30.95 26.30
CA THR A 554 -4.82 32.11 25.64
C THR A 554 -4.66 32.07 24.13
N LEU A 555 -3.44 31.82 23.64
CA LEU A 555 -3.16 31.67 22.22
C LEU A 555 -3.80 30.40 21.66
N ALA A 556 -3.72 29.28 22.39
CA ALA A 556 -4.33 28.01 22.01
C ALA A 556 -5.85 28.12 21.78
N ILE A 557 -6.57 28.72 22.73
CA ILE A 557 -8.03 28.93 22.66
C ILE A 557 -8.40 29.80 21.45
N SER A 558 -7.63 30.87 21.22
CA SER A 558 -7.83 31.79 20.09
C SER A 558 -7.63 31.10 18.74
N GLY A 559 -6.66 30.19 18.63
CA GLY A 559 -6.47 29.32 17.46
C GLY A 559 -7.56 28.24 17.34
N LEU A 560 -7.97 27.63 18.45
CA LEU A 560 -8.91 26.52 18.46
C LEU A 560 -10.31 26.92 17.96
N GLU A 561 -10.81 28.10 18.30
CA GLU A 561 -12.11 28.56 17.78
C GLU A 561 -12.06 28.86 16.26
N LYS A 562 -10.92 29.35 15.75
CA LYS A 562 -10.69 29.46 14.29
C LYS A 562 -10.64 28.08 13.63
N LEU A 563 -9.93 27.10 14.21
CA LEU A 563 -9.85 25.73 13.69
C LEU A 563 -11.21 25.03 13.73
N LYS A 564 -11.98 25.13 14.83
CA LYS A 564 -13.35 24.62 14.92
C LYS A 564 -14.23 25.21 13.81
N THR A 565 -14.12 26.52 13.56
CA THR A 565 -14.88 27.21 12.51
C THR A 565 -14.52 26.69 11.11
N ALA A 566 -13.22 26.53 10.82
CA ALA A 566 -12.74 25.97 9.55
C ALA A 566 -13.18 24.49 9.37
N PHE A 567 -13.01 23.66 10.40
CA PHE A 567 -13.41 22.25 10.38
C PHE A 567 -14.94 22.06 10.27
N ASN A 568 -15.73 22.99 10.80
CA ASN A 568 -17.20 22.95 10.73
C ASN A 568 -17.74 23.05 9.30
N VAL A 569 -16.99 23.63 8.35
CA VAL A 569 -17.34 23.60 6.91
C VAL A 569 -17.47 22.15 6.42
N PHE A 570 -16.54 21.28 6.83
CA PHE A 570 -16.51 19.86 6.47
C PHE A 570 -17.57 19.06 7.23
N ILE A 571 -17.79 19.33 8.52
CA ILE A 571 -18.91 18.76 9.29
C ILE A 571 -20.24 19.06 8.60
N ARG A 572 -20.48 20.31 8.20
CA ARG A 572 -21.70 20.74 7.50
C ARG A 572 -21.76 20.23 6.05
N ASN A 573 -20.66 19.70 5.53
CA ASN A 573 -20.48 19.20 4.17
C ASN A 573 -20.65 20.31 3.11
N GLU A 574 -20.13 21.49 3.42
CA GLU A 574 -20.25 22.75 2.65
C GLU A 574 -18.93 23.18 1.99
N GLN A 575 -17.89 22.33 2.01
CA GLN A 575 -16.62 22.59 1.33
C GLN A 575 -16.77 22.59 -0.21
N ILE A 576 -15.78 23.12 -0.94
CA ILE A 576 -15.85 23.27 -2.42
C ILE A 576 -16.24 21.97 -3.15
N LEU A 577 -15.72 20.82 -2.71
CA LEU A 577 -16.17 19.49 -3.17
C LEU A 577 -16.77 18.72 -1.98
N PRO A 578 -18.10 18.77 -1.77
CA PRO A 578 -18.77 18.01 -0.72
C PRO A 578 -18.52 16.50 -0.81
N LEU A 579 -18.55 15.80 0.32
CA LEU A 579 -18.58 14.35 0.33
C LEU A 579 -19.98 13.85 -0.02
N VAL A 580 -20.03 12.74 -0.75
CA VAL A 580 -21.24 11.94 -0.98
C VAL A 580 -20.99 10.52 -0.46
N TYR A 581 -22.03 9.90 0.12
CA TYR A 581 -21.96 8.49 0.46
C TYR A 581 -22.39 7.66 -0.75
N GLU A 582 -21.42 7.03 -1.40
CA GLU A 582 -21.64 6.15 -2.54
C GLU A 582 -21.97 4.73 -2.02
N SER A 583 -23.20 4.30 -2.24
CA SER A 583 -23.73 3.05 -1.67
C SER A 583 -23.59 1.80 -2.54
N SER A 584 -23.21 1.92 -3.83
CA SER A 584 -22.92 0.81 -4.74
C SER A 584 -21.68 0.02 -4.32
N TRP A 585 -20.58 0.71 -4.00
CA TRP A 585 -19.38 0.14 -3.40
C TRP A 585 -19.48 0.18 -1.87
N GLY A 586 -19.97 1.28 -1.31
CA GLY A 586 -20.12 1.51 0.13
C GLY A 586 -18.97 2.33 0.69
N GLY A 587 -19.06 3.65 0.58
CA GLY A 587 -18.06 4.55 1.14
C GLY A 587 -18.35 6.03 0.98
N ALA A 588 -17.59 6.87 1.67
CA ALA A 588 -17.64 8.33 1.54
C ALA A 588 -16.60 8.76 0.49
N VAL A 589 -17.00 9.55 -0.49
CA VAL A 589 -16.15 9.99 -1.61
C VAL A 589 -16.39 11.46 -1.96
N SER A 590 -15.38 12.13 -2.50
CA SER A 590 -15.47 13.49 -3.07
C SER A 590 -16.50 13.55 -4.21
N SER A 591 -17.28 14.63 -4.26
CA SER A 591 -18.21 14.92 -5.36
C SER A 591 -17.53 15.25 -6.69
N GLY A 592 -16.20 15.41 -6.71
CA GLY A 592 -15.41 15.90 -7.85
C GLY A 592 -15.80 15.29 -9.21
N THR A 593 -15.56 14.00 -9.41
CA THR A 593 -15.88 13.35 -10.71
C THR A 593 -17.37 13.45 -11.05
N TYR A 594 -18.28 13.42 -10.07
CA TYR A 594 -19.73 13.54 -10.33
C TYR A 594 -20.14 14.92 -10.85
N GLN A 595 -19.33 15.95 -10.63
CA GLN A 595 -19.54 17.31 -11.13
C GLN A 595 -18.80 17.56 -12.46
N THR A 596 -17.56 17.07 -12.59
CA THR A 596 -16.67 17.42 -13.71
C THR A 596 -16.51 16.33 -14.79
N GLY A 597 -16.76 15.07 -14.44
CA GLY A 597 -16.43 13.90 -15.25
C GLY A 597 -14.94 13.49 -15.20
N ASP A 598 -14.08 14.23 -14.49
CA ASP A 598 -12.66 13.91 -14.36
C ASP A 598 -12.41 12.87 -13.26
N SER A 599 -11.75 11.75 -13.62
CA SER A 599 -11.37 10.68 -12.72
C SER A 599 -10.06 10.92 -11.96
N GLY A 600 -9.27 11.94 -12.32
CA GLY A 600 -8.05 12.35 -11.62
C GLY A 600 -8.27 13.41 -10.55
N LEU A 601 -9.42 14.11 -10.56
CA LEU A 601 -9.75 15.18 -9.62
C LEU A 601 -9.73 14.70 -8.16
N ASP A 602 -9.16 15.53 -7.29
CA ASP A 602 -8.82 15.19 -5.90
C ASP A 602 -8.07 13.85 -5.81
N PHE A 603 -6.99 13.70 -6.58
CA PHE A 603 -6.13 12.50 -6.61
C PHE A 603 -6.89 11.19 -6.89
N GLY A 604 -8.01 11.28 -7.61
CA GLY A 604 -8.90 10.15 -7.87
C GLY A 604 -9.73 9.68 -6.66
N ASN A 605 -9.96 10.55 -5.67
CA ASN A 605 -10.73 10.22 -4.46
C ASN A 605 -12.12 9.63 -4.79
N THR A 606 -12.81 10.12 -5.83
CA THR A 606 -14.11 9.53 -6.25
C THR A 606 -13.99 8.05 -6.70
N TYR A 607 -12.79 7.57 -7.02
CA TYR A 607 -12.48 6.18 -7.39
C TYR A 607 -11.85 5.38 -6.22
N TYR A 608 -11.90 5.88 -4.99
CA TYR A 608 -11.28 5.26 -3.81
C TYR A 608 -9.74 5.21 -3.83
N ASN A 609 -9.08 6.07 -4.60
CA ASN A 609 -7.65 6.33 -4.39
C ASN A 609 -7.45 7.04 -3.05
N ASP A 610 -6.39 6.66 -2.34
CA ASP A 610 -5.64 7.55 -1.44
C ASP A 610 -6.47 8.08 -0.22
N HIS A 611 -7.61 7.44 0.07
CA HIS A 611 -8.55 7.78 1.16
C HIS A 611 -7.90 7.82 2.55
N HIS A 612 -6.97 6.91 2.83
CA HIS A 612 -6.25 6.84 4.10
C HIS A 612 -5.31 8.03 4.28
N PHE A 613 -4.60 8.47 3.22
CA PHE A 613 -3.84 9.73 3.25
C PHE A 613 -4.78 10.92 3.50
N HIS A 614 -5.79 11.09 2.64
CA HIS A 614 -6.69 12.26 2.65
C HIS A 614 -7.40 12.39 4.00
N TYR A 615 -8.02 11.30 4.48
CA TYR A 615 -8.89 11.31 5.65
C TYR A 615 -8.12 11.14 6.97
N GLY A 616 -6.90 10.58 6.94
CA GLY A 616 -6.01 10.51 8.10
C GLY A 616 -5.74 11.89 8.71
N TYR A 617 -5.49 12.91 7.87
CA TYR A 617 -5.31 14.29 8.31
C TYR A 617 -6.53 14.87 9.06
N PHE A 618 -7.77 14.68 8.55
CA PHE A 618 -8.98 15.15 9.23
C PHE A 618 -9.22 14.43 10.56
N VAL A 619 -8.95 13.12 10.61
CA VAL A 619 -9.09 12.30 11.82
C VAL A 619 -8.08 12.72 12.89
N TYR A 620 -6.84 13.05 12.51
CA TYR A 620 -5.85 13.63 13.41
C TYR A 620 -6.30 15.01 13.94
N ALA A 621 -6.72 15.92 13.06
CA ALA A 621 -7.18 17.25 13.46
C ALA A 621 -8.39 17.17 14.40
N ALA A 622 -9.37 16.31 14.12
CA ALA A 622 -10.50 16.05 15.01
C ALA A 622 -10.09 15.43 16.36
N ALA A 623 -9.08 14.55 16.39
CA ALA A 623 -8.54 14.00 17.63
C ALA A 623 -7.92 15.09 18.51
N VAL A 624 -7.21 16.07 17.94
CA VAL A 624 -6.70 17.23 18.69
C VAL A 624 -7.84 18.13 19.16
N ILE A 625 -8.81 18.46 18.30
CA ILE A 625 -9.96 19.31 18.68
C ILE A 625 -10.73 18.68 19.85
N GLY A 626 -11.05 17.38 19.78
CA GLY A 626 -11.77 16.66 20.84
C GLY A 626 -10.94 16.39 22.10
N TYR A 627 -9.61 16.48 22.03
CA TYR A 627 -8.72 16.42 23.20
C TYR A 627 -8.74 17.74 23.98
N LEU A 628 -8.64 18.86 23.27
CA LEU A 628 -8.61 20.22 23.84
C LEU A 628 -10.00 20.74 24.23
N ASP A 629 -11.05 20.37 23.48
CA ASP A 629 -12.44 20.59 23.83
C ASP A 629 -13.25 19.29 23.68
N PRO A 630 -13.37 18.49 24.75
CA PRO A 630 -14.20 17.30 24.76
C PRO A 630 -15.69 17.55 24.46
N SER A 631 -16.21 18.76 24.68
CA SER A 631 -17.62 19.08 24.39
C SER A 631 -17.91 19.17 22.90
N TRP A 632 -16.89 19.42 22.07
CA TRP A 632 -16.99 19.38 20.61
C TRP A 632 -17.35 17.99 20.07
N LEU A 633 -17.03 16.91 20.79
CA LEU A 633 -17.33 15.54 20.35
C LEU A 633 -18.84 15.27 20.29
N ASP A 634 -19.59 15.75 21.28
CA ASP A 634 -21.04 15.56 21.42
C ASP A 634 -21.85 16.68 20.73
N ALA A 635 -21.19 17.69 20.15
CA ALA A 635 -21.83 18.77 19.42
C ALA A 635 -22.34 18.29 18.04
N GLY A 636 -23.67 18.15 17.92
CA GLY A 636 -24.36 17.93 16.65
C GLY A 636 -24.03 16.59 16.00
N SER A 637 -23.17 16.60 14.99
CA SER A 637 -22.78 15.38 14.24
C SER A 637 -21.26 15.16 14.15
N ASN A 638 -20.46 15.93 14.89
CA ASN A 638 -18.99 15.97 14.79
C ASN A 638 -18.35 14.58 14.89
N LYS A 639 -18.57 13.87 16.01
CA LYS A 639 -18.07 12.51 16.22
C LYS A 639 -18.62 11.50 15.20
N ALA A 640 -19.84 11.69 14.70
CA ALA A 640 -20.43 10.80 13.69
C ALA A 640 -19.78 10.98 12.31
N TRP A 641 -19.46 12.21 11.92
CA TRP A 641 -18.76 12.53 10.67
C TRP A 641 -17.32 12.03 10.66
N VAL A 642 -16.59 12.19 11.77
CA VAL A 642 -15.22 11.64 11.89
C VAL A 642 -15.25 10.11 11.92
N ASN A 643 -16.22 9.50 12.63
CA ASN A 643 -16.41 8.04 12.61
C ASN A 643 -16.77 7.51 11.21
N MET A 644 -17.47 8.29 10.37
CA MET A 644 -17.73 7.95 8.97
C MET A 644 -16.42 7.83 8.18
N LEU A 645 -15.50 8.79 8.33
CA LEU A 645 -14.19 8.75 7.67
C LEU A 645 -13.35 7.55 8.13
N VAL A 646 -13.24 7.30 9.44
CA VAL A 646 -12.47 6.16 9.98
C VAL A 646 -13.05 4.82 9.53
N ARG A 647 -14.38 4.70 9.43
CA ARG A 647 -15.02 3.50 8.88
C ARG A 647 -14.74 3.32 7.41
N ASP A 648 -14.61 4.39 6.63
CA ASP A 648 -14.34 4.28 5.21
C ASP A 648 -13.01 3.58 4.89
N TYR A 649 -11.89 4.07 5.45
CA TYR A 649 -10.58 3.49 5.15
C TYR A 649 -10.20 2.32 6.08
N SER A 650 -10.76 2.24 7.29
CA SER A 650 -10.34 1.29 8.34
C SER A 650 -11.45 0.81 9.30
N ASN A 651 -12.67 0.55 8.80
CA ASN A 651 -13.68 -0.23 9.55
C ASN A 651 -13.12 -1.59 10.03
N SER A 652 -13.44 -1.96 11.27
CA SER A 652 -12.95 -3.14 11.99
C SER A 652 -13.85 -4.38 11.98
N VAL A 653 -15.04 -4.32 11.38
CA VAL A 653 -15.96 -5.47 11.30
C VAL A 653 -16.42 -5.77 9.88
N THR A 654 -16.87 -7.00 9.62
CA THR A 654 -17.25 -7.47 8.27
C THR A 654 -18.75 -7.40 7.97
N ASP A 655 -19.55 -6.97 8.95
CA ASP A 655 -21.02 -6.90 8.96
C ASP A 655 -21.57 -5.46 9.04
N ASP A 656 -20.70 -4.45 8.92
CA ASP A 656 -21.12 -3.04 8.75
C ASP A 656 -21.94 -2.88 7.46
N THR A 657 -23.15 -2.33 7.59
CA THR A 657 -24.10 -2.14 6.49
C THR A 657 -23.74 -0.99 5.54
N TYR A 658 -22.70 -0.20 5.86
CA TYR A 658 -22.29 0.98 5.11
C TYR A 658 -20.86 0.90 4.55
N PHE A 659 -19.90 0.29 5.26
CA PHE A 659 -18.47 0.31 4.88
C PHE A 659 -17.82 -1.08 4.87
N PRO A 660 -16.95 -1.40 3.89
CA PRO A 660 -16.22 -2.67 3.86
C PRO A 660 -15.17 -2.75 4.99
N PHE A 661 -14.85 -3.96 5.44
CA PHE A 661 -13.77 -4.18 6.42
C PHE A 661 -12.41 -3.73 5.87
N SER A 662 -11.70 -2.89 6.61
CA SER A 662 -10.28 -2.55 6.38
C SER A 662 -9.95 -2.22 4.91
N ARG A 663 -10.63 -1.22 4.32
CA ARG A 663 -10.51 -0.86 2.89
C ARG A 663 -9.05 -0.69 2.47
N SER A 664 -8.33 0.26 3.08
CA SER A 664 -6.94 0.59 2.69
C SER A 664 -5.96 -0.41 3.30
N PHE A 665 -5.91 -0.54 4.63
CA PHE A 665 -4.95 -1.39 5.31
C PHE A 665 -5.13 -2.87 4.96
N ASP A 666 -4.03 -3.52 4.57
CA ASP A 666 -4.00 -4.93 4.18
C ASP A 666 -3.19 -5.75 5.20
N TRP A 667 -3.90 -6.58 5.97
CA TRP A 667 -3.33 -7.37 7.07
C TRP A 667 -2.45 -8.56 6.60
N TYR A 668 -2.32 -8.80 5.29
CA TYR A 668 -1.37 -9.76 4.72
C TYR A 668 -0.11 -9.08 4.17
N HIS A 669 -0.19 -7.82 3.72
CA HIS A 669 0.98 -7.03 3.32
C HIS A 669 1.60 -6.23 4.47
N GLY A 670 0.83 -5.93 5.51
CA GLY A 670 1.25 -5.20 6.72
C GLY A 670 1.29 -3.69 6.57
N HIS A 671 0.67 -3.14 5.51
CA HIS A 671 0.57 -1.71 5.21
C HIS A 671 -0.70 -1.48 4.35
N SER A 672 -1.01 -0.24 3.97
CA SER A 672 -2.14 0.06 3.09
C SER A 672 -1.84 -0.11 1.60
N TRP A 673 -2.91 -0.14 0.79
CA TRP A 673 -2.85 0.08 -0.65
C TRP A 673 -3.62 1.34 -1.03
N ALA A 674 -2.92 2.30 -1.61
CA ALA A 674 -3.46 3.59 -2.03
C ALA A 674 -4.38 3.47 -3.26
N LYS A 675 -3.96 2.73 -4.29
CA LYS A 675 -4.75 2.58 -5.54
C LYS A 675 -6.15 1.98 -5.30
N GLY A 676 -7.18 2.75 -5.63
CA GLY A 676 -8.58 2.35 -5.69
C GLY A 676 -8.95 1.64 -7.00
N LEU A 677 -10.02 2.09 -7.64
CA LEU A 677 -10.69 1.44 -8.78
C LEU A 677 -10.07 1.74 -10.15
N PHE A 678 -8.74 1.70 -10.25
CA PHE A 678 -7.98 1.85 -11.50
C PHE A 678 -7.36 0.50 -11.91
N GLU A 679 -7.52 0.10 -13.17
CA GLU A 679 -6.83 -1.08 -13.70
C GLU A 679 -5.33 -0.76 -13.83
N SER A 680 -4.45 -1.69 -13.44
CA SER A 680 -3.01 -1.50 -13.61
C SER A 680 -2.28 -2.82 -13.81
N GLY A 681 -1.43 -2.89 -14.83
CA GLY A 681 -0.60 -4.08 -15.10
C GLY A 681 0.41 -4.40 -14.01
N ASP A 682 0.78 -3.40 -13.19
CA ASP A 682 1.66 -3.56 -12.03
C ASP A 682 0.89 -3.83 -10.71
N GLY A 683 -0.45 -3.87 -10.74
CA GLY A 683 -1.31 -4.07 -9.57
C GLY A 683 -1.54 -2.81 -8.75
N LYS A 684 -1.80 -2.98 -7.44
CA LYS A 684 -1.92 -1.89 -6.45
C LYS A 684 -0.59 -1.16 -6.24
N ASP A 685 -0.68 0.08 -5.77
CA ASP A 685 0.45 0.92 -5.36
C ASP A 685 0.25 1.54 -3.98
N GLU A 686 1.38 1.89 -3.37
CA GLU A 686 1.53 2.63 -2.11
C GLU A 686 2.85 3.44 -2.24
N GLU A 687 2.80 4.74 -1.99
CA GLU A 687 3.92 5.68 -2.20
C GLU A 687 4.28 6.35 -0.87
N SER A 688 3.35 7.14 -0.33
CA SER A 688 3.51 7.93 0.87
C SER A 688 3.38 7.10 2.15
N SER A 689 4.39 6.25 2.41
CA SER A 689 4.43 5.36 3.57
C SER A 689 4.29 6.08 4.92
N SER A 690 4.66 7.37 4.99
CA SER A 690 4.49 8.21 6.19
C SER A 690 3.08 8.80 6.32
N GLU A 691 2.34 9.00 5.23
CA GLU A 691 0.90 9.33 5.28
C GLU A 691 0.03 8.08 5.54
N ASP A 692 0.44 6.89 5.07
CA ASP A 692 -0.14 5.61 5.54
C ASP A 692 0.09 5.43 7.06
N THR A 693 1.29 5.78 7.56
CA THR A 693 1.58 5.78 9.01
C THR A 693 0.78 6.83 9.76
N LEU A 694 0.63 8.05 9.21
CA LEU A 694 -0.24 9.09 9.77
C LEU A 694 -1.67 8.59 9.90
N SER A 695 -2.22 7.93 8.88
CA SER A 695 -3.59 7.42 8.90
C SER A 695 -3.80 6.44 10.06
N THR A 696 -2.80 5.60 10.32
CA THR A 696 -2.83 4.61 11.40
C THR A 696 -2.62 5.23 12.79
N TYR A 697 -1.75 6.24 12.88
CA TYR A 697 -1.62 7.08 14.07
C TYR A 697 -2.90 7.89 14.36
N ALA A 698 -3.59 8.38 13.33
CA ALA A 698 -4.86 9.09 13.47
C ALA A 698 -5.98 8.18 13.98
N ILE A 699 -6.06 6.92 13.50
CA ILE A 699 -6.94 5.88 14.08
C ILE A 699 -6.69 5.73 15.59
N LYS A 700 -5.42 5.57 15.99
CA LYS A 700 -5.03 5.43 17.40
C LYS A 700 -5.49 6.65 18.22
N MET A 701 -5.13 7.85 17.79
CA MET A 701 -5.39 9.08 18.55
C MET A 701 -6.87 9.45 18.58
N TRP A 702 -7.64 9.15 17.53
CA TRP A 702 -9.10 9.25 17.57
C TRP A 702 -9.71 8.24 18.54
N GLY A 703 -9.26 6.97 18.52
CA GLY A 703 -9.63 5.96 19.51
C GLY A 703 -9.40 6.41 20.96
N ARG A 704 -8.22 6.97 21.23
CA ARG A 704 -7.92 7.61 22.52
C ARG A 704 -8.93 8.72 22.82
N THR A 705 -9.11 9.68 21.91
CA THR A 705 -9.96 10.89 22.07
C THR A 705 -11.45 10.58 22.23
N ILE A 706 -11.97 9.50 21.65
CA ILE A 706 -13.37 9.06 21.89
C ILE A 706 -13.52 8.06 23.03
N ASN A 707 -12.41 7.73 23.71
CA ASN A 707 -12.27 6.69 24.74
C ASN A 707 -12.67 5.27 24.27
N ASP A 708 -12.49 4.96 22.98
CA ASP A 708 -12.62 3.61 22.45
C ASP A 708 -11.26 2.90 22.52
N LYS A 709 -11.11 2.06 23.56
CA LYS A 709 -9.87 1.32 23.81
C LYS A 709 -9.57 0.25 22.76
N SER A 710 -10.58 -0.28 22.06
CA SER A 710 -10.36 -1.25 20.98
C SER A 710 -9.87 -0.56 19.70
N LEU A 711 -10.34 0.65 19.41
CA LEU A 711 -9.84 1.50 18.33
C LEU A 711 -8.40 1.96 18.61
N GLU A 712 -8.12 2.41 19.84
CA GLU A 712 -6.77 2.79 20.29
C GLU A 712 -5.78 1.61 20.25
N ALA A 713 -6.18 0.44 20.76
CA ALA A 713 -5.37 -0.78 20.74
C ALA A 713 -5.12 -1.31 19.32
N ARG A 714 -6.12 -1.22 18.43
CA ARG A 714 -5.96 -1.61 17.02
C ARG A 714 -4.98 -0.68 16.30
N GLY A 715 -5.07 0.63 16.51
CA GLY A 715 -4.11 1.59 15.96
C GLY A 715 -2.67 1.34 16.43
N ASN A 716 -2.49 1.01 17.72
CA ASN A 716 -1.18 0.59 18.25
C ASN A 716 -0.64 -0.69 17.57
N LEU A 717 -1.48 -1.73 17.38
CA LEU A 717 -1.05 -2.95 16.69
C LEU A 717 -0.71 -2.69 15.22
N MET A 718 -1.57 -1.95 14.51
CA MET A 718 -1.34 -1.60 13.11
C MET A 718 -0.02 -0.83 12.94
N LEU A 719 0.29 0.16 13.80
CA LEU A 719 1.58 0.88 13.76
C LEU A 719 2.80 -0.04 13.91
N ALA A 720 2.72 -1.09 14.75
CA ALA A 720 3.85 -2.01 14.94
C ALA A 720 4.05 -2.96 13.73
N ILE A 721 2.96 -3.52 13.21
CA ILE A 721 2.98 -4.32 11.97
C ILE A 721 3.51 -3.47 10.81
N GLN A 722 3.07 -2.21 10.73
CA GLN A 722 3.46 -1.25 9.71
C GLN A 722 4.93 -0.87 9.83
N ALA A 723 5.44 -0.53 11.02
CA ALA A 723 6.87 -0.27 11.20
C ALA A 723 7.73 -1.45 10.69
N ARG A 724 7.37 -2.69 11.08
CA ARG A 724 8.03 -3.90 10.60
C ARG A 724 7.92 -4.08 9.08
N SER A 725 6.74 -3.89 8.49
CA SER A 725 6.56 -4.05 7.03
C SER A 725 7.32 -2.98 6.25
N LEU A 726 7.33 -1.73 6.72
CA LEU A 726 8.06 -0.61 6.11
C LEU A 726 9.58 -0.83 6.16
N HIS A 727 10.16 -1.30 7.27
CA HIS A 727 11.62 -1.64 7.32
C HIS A 727 12.01 -2.78 6.37
N ASN A 728 11.09 -3.68 6.05
CA ASN A 728 11.33 -4.76 5.10
C ASN A 728 11.18 -4.28 3.63
N TYR A 729 10.20 -3.42 3.34
CA TYR A 729 9.74 -3.18 1.96
C TYR A 729 9.85 -1.74 1.44
N PHE A 730 10.00 -0.73 2.30
CA PHE A 730 9.99 0.70 1.90
C PHE A 730 11.24 1.47 2.39
N LEU A 731 11.73 1.18 3.59
CA LEU A 731 12.81 1.93 4.27
C LEU A 731 14.02 1.01 4.48
N TYR A 732 15.05 1.16 3.64
CA TYR A 732 16.18 0.24 3.55
C TYR A 732 17.41 0.73 4.31
N THR A 733 17.71 0.04 5.42
CA THR A 733 19.07 0.04 5.99
C THR A 733 20.02 -0.82 5.17
N SER A 734 21.32 -0.62 5.35
CA SER A 734 22.43 -1.32 4.68
C SER A 734 22.44 -2.84 4.84
N ASP A 735 21.73 -3.36 5.84
CA ASP A 735 21.54 -4.78 6.15
C ASP A 735 20.15 -5.33 5.77
N ASN A 736 19.33 -4.57 5.01
CA ASN A 736 18.10 -5.12 4.43
C ASN A 736 18.45 -6.24 3.43
N THR A 737 18.07 -7.47 3.77
CA THR A 737 18.30 -8.69 2.94
C THR A 737 17.06 -9.12 2.14
N ILE A 738 16.00 -8.31 2.16
CA ILE A 738 14.71 -8.59 1.52
C ILE A 738 14.73 -8.13 0.06
N GLN A 739 15.18 -6.89 -0.16
CA GLN A 739 15.33 -6.31 -1.48
C GLN A 739 16.71 -6.57 -2.09
N PRO A 740 16.89 -6.41 -3.41
CA PRO A 740 18.18 -6.60 -4.06
C PRO A 740 19.27 -5.66 -3.55
N ALA A 741 20.49 -6.17 -3.40
CA ALA A 741 21.64 -5.40 -2.93
C ALA A 741 21.98 -4.18 -3.83
N ASN A 742 21.68 -4.27 -5.14
CA ASN A 742 21.80 -3.17 -6.10
C ASN A 742 20.64 -2.16 -6.08
N PHE A 743 19.65 -2.34 -5.19
CA PHE A 743 18.50 -1.46 -5.02
C PHE A 743 18.47 -0.78 -3.63
N ILE A 744 18.89 -1.48 -2.56
CA ILE A 744 18.87 -0.92 -1.19
C ILE A 744 19.74 0.34 -1.00
N GLY A 745 20.67 0.61 -1.93
CA GLY A 745 21.41 1.88 -1.98
C GLY A 745 20.51 3.12 -2.12
N ASN A 746 19.32 2.97 -2.71
CA ASN A 746 18.30 4.01 -2.83
C ASN A 746 17.75 4.50 -1.47
N LYS A 747 17.93 3.70 -0.39
CA LYS A 747 17.36 3.88 0.97
C LYS A 747 15.82 3.92 1.06
N VAL A 748 15.11 4.41 0.06
CA VAL A 748 13.64 4.37 0.00
C VAL A 748 13.14 3.68 -1.27
N SER A 749 11.94 3.13 -1.22
CA SER A 749 11.28 2.51 -2.38
C SER A 749 11.00 3.49 -3.52
N GLY A 750 10.68 4.76 -3.21
CA GLY A 750 9.76 5.51 -4.05
C GLY A 750 8.41 4.79 -4.07
N ILE A 751 7.76 4.72 -5.22
CA ILE A 751 6.46 4.04 -5.35
C ILE A 751 6.66 2.51 -5.33
N LEU A 752 6.03 1.84 -4.36
CA LEU A 752 5.97 0.38 -4.30
C LEU A 752 4.65 -0.11 -4.91
N PHE A 753 4.76 -1.02 -5.89
CA PHE A 753 3.63 -1.72 -6.49
C PHE A 753 3.59 -3.19 -6.04
N GLU A 754 2.50 -3.90 -6.38
CA GLU A 754 2.49 -5.36 -6.29
C GLU A 754 3.50 -6.02 -7.25
N ASN A 755 3.76 -5.45 -8.43
CA ASN A 755 4.64 -6.03 -9.46
C ASN A 755 6.06 -5.42 -9.55
N LYS A 756 6.24 -4.16 -9.16
CA LYS A 756 7.50 -3.40 -9.30
C LYS A 756 7.78 -2.50 -8.11
N ILE A 757 9.03 -2.06 -7.98
CA ILE A 757 9.41 -0.94 -7.11
C ILE A 757 10.16 0.06 -7.98
N ASP A 758 9.80 1.34 -7.91
CA ASP A 758 10.27 2.40 -8.81
C ASP A 758 10.66 3.62 -7.97
N HIS A 759 11.96 3.88 -7.83
CA HIS A 759 12.53 4.97 -7.03
C HIS A 759 12.35 6.32 -7.75
N VAL A 760 11.11 6.79 -7.70
CA VAL A 760 10.57 7.99 -8.34
C VAL A 760 9.30 8.39 -7.58
N THR A 761 8.76 9.59 -7.84
CA THR A 761 7.39 9.98 -7.42
C THR A 761 6.51 10.27 -8.63
N TYR A 762 5.20 10.39 -8.45
CA TYR A 762 4.30 10.82 -9.54
C TYR A 762 4.59 12.24 -10.08
N PHE A 763 5.31 13.08 -9.32
CA PHE A 763 5.58 14.49 -9.61
C PHE A 763 7.07 14.82 -9.86
N GLY A 764 7.97 13.84 -9.85
CA GLY A 764 9.38 14.00 -10.22
C GLY A 764 10.33 12.96 -9.63
N ALA A 765 11.64 13.17 -9.84
CA ALA A 765 12.70 12.21 -9.51
C ALA A 765 13.85 12.83 -8.68
N ASN A 766 13.69 14.05 -8.16
CA ASN A 766 14.72 14.66 -7.33
C ASN A 766 14.81 13.94 -5.95
N PRO A 767 15.99 13.83 -5.31
CA PRO A 767 16.14 13.16 -4.02
C PRO A 767 15.21 13.71 -2.93
N GLU A 768 15.06 15.03 -2.84
CA GLU A 768 14.18 15.68 -1.88
C GLU A 768 12.69 15.36 -2.11
N TYR A 769 12.30 15.00 -3.35
CA TYR A 769 10.93 14.55 -3.68
C TYR A 769 10.76 13.08 -3.27
N VAL A 770 11.66 12.22 -3.75
CA VAL A 770 11.56 10.75 -3.61
C VAL A 770 11.77 10.29 -2.16
N HIS A 771 12.55 11.01 -1.37
CA HIS A 771 12.69 10.74 0.08
C HIS A 771 11.69 11.53 0.92
N GLY A 772 11.41 12.79 0.56
CA GLY A 772 10.50 13.66 1.31
C GLY A 772 9.08 13.12 1.38
N ILE A 773 8.60 12.43 0.34
CA ILE A 773 7.29 11.77 0.35
C ILE A 773 7.19 10.65 1.40
N HIS A 774 8.30 10.03 1.80
CA HIS A 774 8.36 9.06 2.90
C HIS A 774 8.60 9.72 4.28
N MET A 775 8.70 11.04 4.35
CA MET A 775 8.87 11.82 5.59
C MET A 775 7.58 12.55 6.01
N ILE A 776 6.72 12.97 5.08
CA ILE A 776 5.56 13.82 5.40
C ILE A 776 4.43 13.08 6.15
N PRO A 777 3.75 13.72 7.14
CA PRO A 777 4.15 14.95 7.81
C PRO A 777 5.36 14.72 8.74
N ALA A 778 6.43 15.48 8.52
CA ALA A 778 7.70 15.24 9.21
C ALA A 778 7.66 15.68 10.68
N GLY A 779 8.35 14.92 11.53
CA GLY A 779 8.45 15.20 12.97
C GLY A 779 7.14 15.04 13.74
N PHE A 780 6.16 14.29 13.21
CA PHE A 780 5.00 13.88 13.99
C PHE A 780 5.42 12.80 15.02
N PRO A 781 4.64 12.55 16.10
CA PRO A 781 5.08 11.65 17.18
C PRO A 781 5.41 10.20 16.74
N PHE A 782 4.82 9.72 15.64
CA PHE A 782 5.15 8.40 15.08
C PHE A 782 6.46 8.39 14.27
N SER A 783 7.00 9.55 13.85
CA SER A 783 8.11 9.64 12.90
C SER A 783 9.36 8.92 13.41
N ALA A 784 9.76 9.13 14.66
CA ALA A 784 10.94 8.47 15.25
C ALA A 784 10.73 6.97 15.58
N TYR A 785 9.48 6.48 15.59
CA TYR A 785 9.17 5.06 15.76
C TYR A 785 9.36 4.29 14.44
N VAL A 786 8.89 4.86 13.33
CA VAL A 786 9.01 4.23 12.00
C VAL A 786 10.34 4.57 11.32
N ARG A 787 10.74 5.84 11.27
CA ARG A 787 12.02 6.30 10.70
C ARG A 787 13.09 6.23 11.80
N THR A 788 13.58 5.03 12.08
CA THR A 788 14.56 4.80 13.16
C THR A 788 15.85 5.62 12.99
N GLN A 789 16.52 5.97 14.10
CA GLN A 789 17.77 6.75 14.08
C GLN A 789 18.87 6.16 13.18
N LYS A 790 18.97 4.82 13.12
CA LYS A 790 19.88 4.12 12.19
C LYS A 790 19.51 4.42 10.74
N PHE A 791 18.23 4.25 10.38
CA PHE A 791 17.76 4.48 9.03
C PHE A 791 17.95 5.93 8.59
N VAL A 792 17.56 6.90 9.43
CA VAL A 792 17.71 8.33 9.13
C VAL A 792 19.18 8.73 9.01
N THR A 793 20.08 8.19 9.84
CA THR A 793 21.54 8.42 9.69
C THR A 793 22.06 7.87 8.36
N GLU A 794 21.65 6.66 7.98
CA GLU A 794 22.07 6.05 6.70
C GLU A 794 21.52 6.80 5.47
N GLU A 795 20.29 7.30 5.54
CA GLU A 795 19.65 8.09 4.49
C GLU A 795 20.28 9.48 4.37
N TRP A 796 20.44 10.18 5.49
CA TRP A 796 21.00 11.53 5.54
C TRP A 796 22.41 11.55 4.96
N ASN A 797 23.28 10.62 5.37
CA ASN A 797 24.64 10.51 4.83
C ASN A 797 24.64 10.11 3.35
N ALA A 798 23.67 9.33 2.88
CA ALA A 798 23.56 8.94 1.48
C ALA A 798 23.12 10.12 0.58
N PHE A 799 22.18 10.96 1.01
CA PHE A 799 21.51 11.94 0.12
C PHE A 799 21.58 13.41 0.55
N PHE A 800 21.65 13.73 1.85
CA PHE A 800 21.35 15.07 2.37
C PHE A 800 22.48 15.75 3.17
N SER A 801 23.55 15.02 3.52
CA SER A 801 24.75 15.59 4.13
C SER A 801 25.48 16.57 3.20
N ASP A 802 26.45 17.31 3.75
CA ASP A 802 27.39 18.15 2.99
C ASP A 802 26.70 19.26 2.16
N GLY A 803 25.63 19.85 2.72
CA GLY A 803 24.85 20.92 2.10
C GLY A 803 23.79 20.44 1.10
N ARG A 804 23.65 19.13 0.85
CA ARG A 804 22.67 18.59 -0.10
C ARG A 804 21.21 18.69 0.40
N ALA A 805 21.01 18.94 1.69
CA ALA A 805 19.72 19.30 2.26
C ALA A 805 19.25 20.73 1.91
N ASP A 806 20.14 21.60 1.42
CA ASP A 806 19.85 23.02 1.17
C ASP A 806 19.18 23.25 -0.19
N VAL A 807 18.08 22.53 -0.40
CA VAL A 807 17.20 22.60 -1.58
C VAL A 807 16.25 23.81 -1.51
N ASP A 808 15.67 24.19 -2.66
CA ASP A 808 14.65 25.25 -2.71
C ASP A 808 13.28 24.77 -2.22
N GLY A 809 12.54 25.68 -1.57
CA GLY A 809 11.13 25.49 -1.21
C GLY A 809 10.85 24.54 -0.05
N GLY A 810 9.58 24.14 0.08
CA GLY A 810 9.03 23.44 1.26
C GLY A 810 9.71 22.12 1.64
N TRP A 811 10.37 21.44 0.70
CA TRP A 811 11.13 20.23 1.00
C TRP A 811 12.29 20.48 1.97
N ARG A 812 12.89 21.68 1.99
CA ARG A 812 13.98 21.99 2.92
C ARG A 812 13.52 21.85 4.37
N GLY A 813 12.32 22.35 4.69
CA GLY A 813 11.68 22.15 5.99
C GLY A 813 11.34 20.70 6.29
N ILE A 814 10.90 19.91 5.29
CA ILE A 814 10.68 18.46 5.46
C ILE A 814 12.00 17.75 5.85
N LEU A 815 13.09 18.02 5.12
CA LEU A 815 14.41 17.43 5.36
C LEU A 815 14.98 17.83 6.72
N TYR A 816 14.99 19.12 7.06
CA TYR A 816 15.45 19.61 8.36
C TYR A 816 14.52 19.21 9.52
N GLY A 817 13.23 18.96 9.27
CA GLY A 817 12.31 18.36 10.25
C GLY A 817 12.63 16.90 10.53
N ASN A 818 12.93 16.12 9.49
CA ASN A 818 13.40 14.73 9.60
C ASN A 818 14.77 14.63 10.30
N LEU A 819 15.67 15.59 10.04
CA LEU A 819 17.01 15.69 10.65
C LEU A 819 16.98 15.67 12.19
N ALA A 820 15.94 16.22 12.83
CA ALA A 820 15.85 16.22 14.30
C ALA A 820 15.89 14.82 14.94
N THR A 821 15.59 13.77 14.17
CA THR A 821 15.68 12.38 14.60
C THR A 821 17.12 11.90 14.84
N ILE A 822 18.13 12.58 14.26
CA ILE A 822 19.56 12.26 14.39
C ILE A 822 20.41 13.41 14.92
N ASP A 823 20.08 14.66 14.54
CA ASP A 823 20.69 15.90 15.02
C ASP A 823 19.59 16.94 15.32
N PRO A 824 18.98 16.88 16.52
CA PRO A 824 17.98 17.84 16.94
C PRO A 824 18.56 19.25 17.11
N ALA A 825 19.86 19.39 17.39
CA ALA A 825 20.50 20.68 17.59
C ALA A 825 20.67 21.45 16.26
N ALA A 826 21.12 20.78 15.20
CA ALA A 826 21.19 21.37 13.86
C ALA A 826 19.79 21.67 13.30
N SER A 827 18.82 20.78 13.52
CA SER A 827 17.42 21.02 13.17
C SER A 827 16.84 22.24 13.89
N TYR A 828 16.98 22.31 15.22
CA TYR A 828 16.50 23.44 16.01
C TYR A 828 17.22 24.74 15.62
N ALA A 829 18.53 24.70 15.33
CA ALA A 829 19.28 25.88 14.88
C ALA A 829 18.79 26.42 13.52
N PHE A 830 18.38 25.54 12.60
CA PHE A 830 17.77 25.94 11.32
C PHE A 830 16.43 26.66 11.54
N PHE A 831 15.52 26.07 12.33
CA PHE A 831 14.18 26.63 12.57
C PHE A 831 14.15 27.81 13.57
N SER A 832 15.16 27.96 14.43
CA SER A 832 15.29 29.10 15.37
C SER A 832 16.13 30.26 14.84
N ASN A 833 16.58 30.18 13.58
CA ASN A 833 17.27 31.28 12.91
C ASN A 833 16.35 32.52 12.78
N PRO A 834 16.74 33.70 13.27
CA PRO A 834 15.98 34.95 13.07
C PRO A 834 15.74 35.29 11.59
N ASP A 835 16.64 34.86 10.71
CA ASP A 835 16.57 35.06 9.25
C ASP A 835 15.96 33.83 8.51
N PHE A 836 15.11 33.04 9.19
CA PHE A 836 14.42 31.89 8.59
C PHE A 836 13.42 32.33 7.50
N ASP A 837 13.56 31.80 6.30
CA ASP A 837 12.63 32.03 5.18
C ASP A 837 11.40 31.10 5.29
N PRO A 838 10.17 31.65 5.44
CA PRO A 838 8.94 30.85 5.45
C PRO A 838 8.72 30.02 4.18
N ALA A 839 9.34 30.37 3.04
CA ALA A 839 9.24 29.58 1.80
C ALA A 839 9.86 28.17 1.93
N TYR A 840 10.63 27.90 2.98
CA TYR A 840 11.15 26.56 3.30
C TYR A 840 10.12 25.64 3.98
N LEU A 841 8.87 26.06 4.19
CA LEU A 841 7.80 25.23 4.76
C LEU A 841 6.87 24.66 3.67
N ASP A 842 6.57 23.35 3.78
CA ASP A 842 5.44 22.71 3.11
C ASP A 842 4.10 23.32 3.61
N GLY A 843 3.07 23.33 2.76
CA GLY A 843 1.78 23.93 3.10
C GLY A 843 1.05 23.29 4.30
N GLY A 844 1.38 22.03 4.64
CA GLY A 844 0.94 21.31 5.85
C GLY A 844 1.99 21.25 6.97
N ALA A 845 3.17 21.86 6.80
CA ALA A 845 4.21 21.98 7.80
C ALA A 845 4.14 23.32 8.55
N SER A 846 4.79 23.40 9.71
CA SER A 846 4.70 24.56 10.61
C SER A 846 6.04 24.84 11.28
N LEU A 847 6.40 26.12 11.38
CA LEU A 847 7.56 26.56 12.14
C LEU A 847 7.37 26.26 13.63
N THR A 848 6.18 26.50 14.17
CA THR A 848 5.81 26.18 15.56
C THR A 848 6.04 24.70 15.84
N TRP A 849 5.55 23.81 14.97
CA TRP A 849 5.70 22.36 15.15
C TRP A 849 7.16 21.91 15.04
N TYR A 850 7.92 22.41 14.06
CA TYR A 850 9.33 22.04 13.92
C TYR A 850 10.22 22.56 15.06
N LEU A 851 9.98 23.78 15.55
CA LEU A 851 10.60 24.27 16.79
C LEU A 851 10.26 23.37 17.99
N THR A 852 9.00 22.93 18.09
CA THR A 852 8.53 22.05 19.17
C THR A 852 9.20 20.67 19.11
N TYR A 853 9.15 19.98 17.96
CA TYR A 853 9.75 18.65 17.79
C TYR A 853 11.27 18.66 17.98
N SER A 854 11.99 19.59 17.33
CA SER A 854 13.45 19.68 17.44
C SER A 854 13.90 20.09 18.86
N ALA A 855 13.19 20.98 19.55
CA ALA A 855 13.46 21.29 20.95
C ALA A 855 13.21 20.08 21.88
N ALA A 856 12.09 19.39 21.70
CA ALA A 856 11.67 18.25 22.53
C ALA A 856 12.55 17.01 22.36
N LEU A 857 13.21 16.84 21.20
CA LEU A 857 14.22 15.81 20.99
C LEU A 857 15.62 16.21 21.54
N GLY A 858 15.74 17.36 22.20
CA GLY A 858 16.98 17.82 22.86
C GLY A 858 17.76 18.91 22.11
N GLY A 859 17.17 19.51 21.07
CA GLY A 859 17.86 20.47 20.20
C GLY A 859 17.96 21.90 20.73
N SER A 860 17.06 22.31 21.62
CA SER A 860 17.13 23.63 22.22
C SER A 860 18.20 23.65 23.32
N PRO A 861 19.11 24.65 23.37
CA PRO A 861 20.15 24.68 24.38
C PRO A 861 19.59 24.60 25.81
N GLU A 862 20.06 23.62 26.59
CA GLU A 862 19.80 23.61 28.03
C GLU A 862 20.31 24.90 28.66
N TYR A 863 19.55 25.42 29.62
CA TYR A 863 20.09 26.46 30.50
C TYR A 863 21.25 25.82 31.27
N SER A 864 22.47 26.30 31.06
CA SER A 864 23.66 25.72 31.67
C SER A 864 23.69 26.03 33.17
N ILE A 865 22.94 25.21 33.92
CA ILE A 865 23.17 24.99 35.34
C ILE A 865 24.61 24.50 35.44
N LYS A 866 25.52 25.43 35.72
CA LYS A 866 26.84 25.08 36.23
C LYS A 866 26.60 24.09 37.36
N ARG A 867 27.07 22.85 37.19
CA ARG A 867 27.41 22.06 38.37
C ARG A 867 28.40 22.92 39.13
N SER A 868 27.97 23.48 40.26
CA SER A 868 28.90 23.85 41.32
C SER A 868 29.73 22.61 41.57
N GLU A 869 31.03 22.71 41.35
CA GLU A 869 31.95 21.65 41.74
C GLU A 869 31.71 21.34 43.22
N PRO A 870 31.78 20.08 43.67
CA PRO A 870 31.68 19.78 45.09
C PRO A 870 32.77 20.55 45.80
N ASP A 871 32.39 21.49 46.66
CA ASP A 871 33.34 22.32 47.40
C ASP A 871 34.21 21.39 48.24
N VAL A 872 35.50 21.27 47.89
CA VAL A 872 36.41 20.28 48.50
C VAL A 872 36.88 20.82 49.85
N GLY A 873 35.94 20.82 50.79
CA GLY A 873 36.13 21.25 52.16
C GLY A 873 37.20 20.43 52.86
N ASP A 874 38.34 21.07 53.09
CA ASP A 874 39.49 20.70 53.92
C ASP A 874 39.24 19.56 54.92
N MET A 875 39.45 18.31 54.49
CA MET A 875 39.52 17.15 55.40
C MET A 875 40.92 17.05 55.97
N GLY A 876 41.13 17.74 57.10
CA GLY A 876 42.40 17.80 57.82
C GLY A 876 42.95 16.43 58.22
N MET A 877 44.29 16.34 58.30
CA MET A 877 45.00 15.08 58.57
C MET A 877 44.70 14.50 59.96
N GLY A 878 43.92 13.41 60.00
CA GLY A 878 43.82 12.52 61.16
C GLY A 878 44.75 11.31 61.01
N GLN A 879 45.71 11.14 61.91
CA GLN A 879 46.61 9.97 61.94
C GLN A 879 45.83 8.70 62.33
N PHE A 880 46.13 7.58 61.67
CA PHE A 880 46.01 6.25 62.28
C PHE A 880 47.13 5.33 61.81
N GLU A 881 47.81 4.71 62.77
CA GLU A 881 48.92 3.78 62.52
C GLU A 881 48.46 2.32 62.56
N ALA A 882 49.19 1.47 61.81
CA ALA A 882 49.43 0.05 62.05
C ALA A 882 48.24 -0.87 62.41
N ARG A 883 47.82 -1.69 61.43
CA ARG A 883 48.40 -3.04 61.29
C ARG A 883 48.20 -3.63 59.89
#